data_AF-A0A954TU21-F1
#
_entry.id   AF-A0A954TU21-F1
#
_cell.length_a   1.000
_cell.length_b   1.000
_cell.length_c   1.000
_cell.angle_alpha   90.00
_cell.angle_beta   90.00
_cell.angle_gamma   90.00
#
_symmetry.space_group_name_H-M   'P 1'
#
loop_
_entity.id
_entity.type
_entity.pdbx_description
1 polymer ?
#
loop_
_entity_poly.entity_id
_entity_poly.type
_entity_poly.pdbx_seq_one_letter_code
_entity_poly.pdbx_strand_id
1 'polypeptide(L)'
;DVTGSSFYAKGQGTRFTMPAAITSHDSGTTSGHRFFQVEDGGLLDLSSLTSLTTNNLGRLTYIYAYGGGTLLMPNVTAFSEHSVIVRAEGSGSHIDLSGLPMWHGQSEHRGRRSSLTGLAGTTIDVPALTSLDQVDLTLSGAGTFPTAQITDWKNSNLSFSGRTVTFSSLTDADDTNLTIDAARVDALLLANIGDGVVTLIRGGVLNAPLLPGFGGSGEGPSGEGPGSEGPSSEGFSGEAEGDDFPVGALQAEAEDPPPLQLPSARPSTFAYDAVFSQLSRATDELGRVVLHTIDPANGNRLATRAVVGQNDLTSGETDDQVTSYTYTERGLLDLMTDPLGRVSDWDYDALGRVIQVIVAKGTPDEATMRTEYDAFGNVSAQIDANGHRTEYEYDVRDRLTLVRDAVGNETRYRYDTSGNMIEQTDARGNLWRYAYDKHHRMIEMRDPQNNLTRYQYDRGGNMVGMVDPLGHTTRYEYDARGRRTKSIDPDGGVTTFKYDLDNNMTSLTDPVGNTSQFTYDSRSRQTSEIDPLGKVIQYDYDAVDNLIRKTDRLMRVTDYRYDELDRLVTETWLPSATGSASASPNTIEYDYDLAYNLVHVKDAFSELTYAYDARDRVITVDNAGTPGAPHVALTYTYDPMSNVTSVTDTIEGVPGATTGYAYDALDRLATLTQTAAPGATGSARVPLPSDKRVDFTYNPLSQYEHVRRYSDLSATNLVIDTAYAYDTVNRLQSIDH
;
A
#
# COMPACT_ATOMS: atom_id res chain seq x y z
N ASP A 1 -28.25 5.32 42.69
CA ASP A 1 -28.69 4.72 41.42
C ASP A 1 -27.74 5.20 40.33
N VAL A 2 -27.01 4.29 39.70
CA VAL A 2 -26.01 4.57 38.64
C VAL A 2 -26.52 4.11 37.27
N THR A 3 -27.84 3.89 37.15
CA THR A 3 -28.47 3.41 35.92
C THR A 3 -28.04 4.23 34.70
N GLY A 4 -27.59 3.54 33.65
CA GLY A 4 -27.14 4.15 32.40
C GLY A 4 -25.77 4.81 32.40
N SER A 5 -24.95 4.59 33.44
CA SER A 5 -23.61 5.19 33.55
C SER A 5 -22.52 4.34 32.90
N SER A 6 -21.47 5.00 32.40
CA SER A 6 -20.18 4.39 32.03
C SER A 6 -19.13 4.75 33.07
N PHE A 7 -18.18 3.85 33.30
CA PHE A 7 -17.09 4.04 34.26
C PHE A 7 -15.75 3.96 33.53
N TYR A 8 -14.89 4.95 33.76
CA TYR A 8 -13.60 5.07 33.10
C TYR A 8 -12.51 5.46 34.09
N ALA A 9 -11.38 4.77 34.05
CA ALA A 9 -10.17 5.09 34.81
C ALA A 9 -8.94 5.02 33.89
N LYS A 10 -8.11 6.07 33.86
CA LYS A 10 -6.90 6.13 33.02
C LYS A 10 -5.71 6.63 33.82
N GLY A 11 -4.56 5.99 33.62
CA GLY A 11 -3.26 6.46 34.09
C GLY A 11 -2.81 5.85 35.41
N GLN A 12 -1.49 5.76 35.57
CA GLN A 12 -0.81 5.19 36.73
C GLN A 12 -1.21 5.94 38.01
N GLY A 13 -1.74 5.19 38.99
CA GLY A 13 -2.19 5.75 40.28
C GLY A 13 -3.65 6.24 40.31
N THR A 14 -4.36 6.23 39.19
CA THR A 14 -5.80 6.52 39.16
C THR A 14 -6.58 5.33 39.71
N ARG A 15 -7.35 5.56 40.79
CA ARG A 15 -8.21 4.54 41.40
C ARG A 15 -9.65 5.03 41.50
N PHE A 16 -10.58 4.25 40.95
CA PHE A 16 -12.01 4.36 41.22
C PHE A 16 -12.46 3.12 42.00
N THR A 17 -13.12 3.32 43.14
CA THR A 17 -13.74 2.23 43.91
C THR A 17 -15.24 2.50 44.05
N MET A 18 -16.04 1.55 43.61
CA MET A 18 -17.50 1.60 43.70
C MET A 18 -17.94 1.59 45.17
N PRO A 19 -18.81 2.52 45.61
CA PRO A 19 -19.34 2.51 46.96
C PRO A 19 -20.07 1.20 47.27
N ALA A 20 -19.83 0.63 48.47
CA ALA A 20 -20.45 -0.63 48.92
C ALA A 20 -21.99 -0.62 48.92
N ALA A 21 -22.62 0.57 48.94
CA ALA A 21 -24.07 0.72 48.84
C ALA A 21 -24.63 0.46 47.43
N ILE A 22 -23.78 0.37 46.40
CA ILE A 22 -24.19 0.14 45.02
C ILE A 22 -23.85 -1.30 44.64
N THR A 23 -24.88 -2.15 44.62
CA THR A 23 -24.74 -3.60 44.39
C THR A 23 -25.22 -4.06 43.02
N SER A 24 -25.90 -3.20 42.27
CA SER A 24 -26.34 -3.50 40.92
C SER A 24 -26.14 -2.31 39.99
N HIS A 25 -25.94 -2.62 38.71
CA HIS A 25 -25.94 -1.64 37.63
C HIS A 25 -26.95 -2.09 36.57
N ASP A 26 -27.78 -1.14 36.12
CA ASP A 26 -28.68 -1.32 34.98
C ASP A 26 -28.19 -0.39 33.85
N SER A 27 -28.13 -0.89 32.62
CA SER A 27 -27.76 -0.11 31.44
C SER A 27 -28.76 1.01 31.10
N GLY A 28 -29.97 0.96 31.65
CA GLY A 28 -31.00 1.98 31.51
C GLY A 28 -31.56 2.13 30.09
N THR A 29 -32.65 2.88 29.94
CA THR A 29 -33.35 3.03 28.65
C THR A 29 -32.74 4.06 27.68
N THR A 30 -31.71 4.81 28.09
CA THR A 30 -31.10 5.93 27.33
C THR A 30 -30.17 5.49 26.21
N SER A 31 -30.03 6.30 25.15
CA SER A 31 -29.23 5.99 23.94
C SER A 31 -27.71 5.95 24.14
N GLY A 32 -27.06 4.80 23.92
CA GLY A 32 -25.58 4.66 23.86
C GLY A 32 -25.03 3.30 24.31
N HIS A 33 -23.85 2.92 23.83
CA HIS A 33 -23.06 1.80 24.37
C HIS A 33 -22.56 2.10 25.79
N ARG A 34 -22.30 1.06 26.58
CA ARG A 34 -21.79 1.21 27.95
C ARG A 34 -20.36 0.71 28.07
N PHE A 35 -19.54 1.45 28.80
CA PHE A 35 -18.13 1.17 28.95
C PHE A 35 -17.77 1.08 30.44
N PHE A 36 -17.16 -0.04 30.81
CA PHE A 36 -16.39 -0.22 32.03
C PHE A 36 -14.94 -0.39 31.59
N GLN A 37 -14.18 0.69 31.60
CA GLN A 37 -12.89 0.72 30.92
C GLN A 37 -11.79 1.27 31.81
N VAL A 38 -10.66 0.57 31.81
CA VAL A 38 -9.46 0.96 32.52
C VAL A 38 -8.25 0.95 31.59
N GLU A 39 -7.39 1.95 31.71
CA GLU A 39 -6.22 2.14 30.84
C GLU A 39 -4.97 2.55 31.62
N ASP A 40 -3.80 2.30 31.03
CA ASP A 40 -2.51 2.87 31.42
C ASP A 40 -2.16 2.68 32.90
N GLY A 41 -2.43 1.50 33.47
CA GLY A 41 -2.14 1.17 34.88
C GLY A 41 -3.14 1.70 35.91
N GLY A 42 -4.30 2.17 35.48
CA GLY A 42 -5.40 2.55 36.39
C GLY A 42 -6.03 1.34 37.10
N LEU A 43 -6.82 1.61 38.16
CA LEU A 43 -7.63 0.63 38.88
C LEU A 43 -9.11 1.04 38.86
N LEU A 44 -9.96 0.18 38.31
CA LEU A 44 -11.42 0.27 38.33
C LEU A 44 -11.99 -0.85 39.21
N ASP A 45 -12.21 -0.57 40.48
CA ASP A 45 -12.67 -1.52 41.50
C ASP A 45 -14.20 -1.44 41.62
N LEU A 46 -14.89 -2.40 41.00
CA LEU A 46 -16.35 -2.54 40.97
C LEU A 46 -16.81 -3.74 41.80
N SER A 47 -16.02 -4.11 42.81
CA SER A 47 -16.25 -5.29 43.64
C SER A 47 -17.57 -5.27 44.40
N SER A 48 -18.24 -4.13 44.55
CA SER A 48 -19.56 -4.09 45.18
C SER A 48 -20.69 -4.60 44.27
N LEU A 49 -20.48 -4.66 42.95
CA LEU A 49 -21.49 -5.12 42.00
C LEU A 49 -21.68 -6.63 42.07
N THR A 50 -22.93 -7.05 42.29
CA THR A 50 -23.36 -8.45 42.26
C THR A 50 -24.11 -8.82 40.98
N SER A 51 -24.68 -7.82 40.29
CA SER A 51 -25.38 -8.02 39.01
C SER A 51 -25.13 -6.88 38.04
N LEU A 52 -24.98 -7.25 36.76
CA LEU A 52 -24.90 -6.33 35.63
C LEU A 52 -26.09 -6.60 34.71
N THR A 53 -27.09 -5.71 34.81
CA THR A 53 -28.35 -5.84 34.09
C THR A 53 -28.37 -4.94 32.85
N THR A 54 -28.87 -5.46 31.74
CA THR A 54 -29.09 -4.68 30.52
C THR A 54 -30.54 -4.83 30.06
N ASN A 55 -31.25 -3.71 29.86
CA ASN A 55 -32.71 -3.71 29.68
C ASN A 55 -33.18 -3.28 28.28
N ASN A 56 -32.30 -3.27 27.28
CA ASN A 56 -32.61 -2.76 25.95
C ASN A 56 -32.00 -3.61 24.81
N LEU A 57 -32.88 -4.14 23.96
CA LEU A 57 -32.71 -5.16 22.91
C LEU A 57 -31.79 -4.79 21.73
N GLY A 58 -30.76 -3.94 21.90
CA GLY A 58 -29.92 -3.52 20.77
C GLY A 58 -28.52 -3.02 21.09
N ARG A 59 -28.01 -3.18 22.32
CA ARG A 59 -26.76 -2.52 22.73
C ARG A 59 -25.76 -3.41 23.46
N LEU A 60 -24.48 -3.18 23.14
CA LEU A 60 -23.33 -3.87 23.70
C LEU A 60 -22.85 -3.20 24.99
N THR A 61 -22.46 -4.04 25.96
CA THR A 61 -21.72 -3.63 27.15
C THR A 61 -20.26 -4.02 27.00
N TYR A 62 -19.36 -3.05 27.13
CA TYR A 62 -17.92 -3.21 26.97
C TYR A 62 -17.23 -3.20 28.33
N ILE A 63 -16.44 -4.23 28.62
CA ILE A 63 -15.62 -4.37 29.82
C ILE A 63 -14.16 -4.49 29.37
N TYR A 64 -13.41 -3.41 29.48
CA TYR A 64 -12.11 -3.25 28.85
C TYR A 64 -10.98 -2.94 29.84
N ALA A 65 -9.85 -3.61 29.66
CA ALA A 65 -8.60 -3.31 30.35
C ALA A 65 -7.45 -3.21 29.35
N TYR A 66 -6.81 -2.04 29.29
CA TYR A 66 -5.71 -1.75 28.37
C TYR A 66 -4.45 -1.29 29.12
N GLY A 67 -3.27 -1.56 28.55
CA GLY A 67 -2.01 -0.92 28.95
C GLY A 67 -1.63 -1.09 30.44
N GLY A 68 -1.91 -2.26 31.03
CA GLY A 68 -1.62 -2.52 32.46
C GLY A 68 -2.76 -2.17 33.42
N GLY A 69 -3.93 -1.76 32.92
CA GLY A 69 -5.08 -1.43 33.75
C GLY A 69 -5.71 -2.63 34.46
N THR A 70 -6.21 -2.43 35.68
CA THR A 70 -6.88 -3.46 36.48
C THR A 70 -8.36 -3.14 36.69
N LEU A 71 -9.25 -4.07 36.35
CA LEU A 71 -10.70 -3.96 36.52
C LEU A 71 -11.20 -5.12 37.39
N LEU A 72 -11.83 -4.81 38.52
CA LEU A 72 -12.29 -5.82 39.49
C LEU A 72 -13.82 -5.90 39.53
N MET A 73 -14.38 -7.06 39.16
CA MET A 73 -15.80 -7.41 39.27
C MET A 73 -16.01 -8.82 39.88
N PRO A 74 -15.30 -9.20 40.98
CA PRO A 74 -15.30 -10.57 41.50
C PRO A 74 -16.67 -11.08 41.98
N ASN A 75 -17.61 -10.19 42.28
CA ASN A 75 -18.91 -10.56 42.83
C ASN A 75 -20.03 -10.63 41.78
N VAL A 76 -19.73 -10.35 40.50
CA VAL A 76 -20.71 -10.47 39.42
C VAL A 76 -20.92 -11.95 39.10
N THR A 77 -22.12 -12.46 39.34
CA THR A 77 -22.45 -13.89 39.17
C THR A 77 -23.25 -14.18 37.90
N ALA A 78 -23.69 -13.16 37.17
CA ALA A 78 -24.37 -13.32 35.88
C ALA A 78 -24.34 -12.01 35.08
N PHE A 79 -24.27 -12.14 33.76
CA PHE A 79 -24.62 -11.08 32.81
C PHE A 79 -26.07 -11.32 32.35
N SER A 80 -26.94 -10.29 32.37
CA SER A 80 -28.32 -10.46 31.91
C SER A 80 -28.49 -10.20 30.40
N GLU A 81 -29.26 -11.08 29.76
CA GLU A 81 -29.99 -11.05 28.47
C GLU A 81 -29.41 -10.41 27.19
N HIS A 82 -28.25 -9.74 27.13
CA HIS A 82 -27.65 -9.25 25.86
C HIS A 82 -26.12 -9.32 25.78
N SER A 83 -25.55 -9.13 24.59
CA SER A 83 -24.14 -9.40 24.28
C SER A 83 -23.16 -8.50 25.05
N VAL A 84 -22.31 -9.13 25.85
CA VAL A 84 -21.23 -8.49 26.62
C VAL A 84 -19.91 -8.74 25.90
N ILE A 85 -19.07 -7.70 25.83
CA ILE A 85 -17.78 -7.75 25.16
C ILE A 85 -16.71 -7.46 26.22
N VAL A 86 -15.99 -8.50 26.63
CA VAL A 86 -14.87 -8.41 27.57
C VAL A 86 -13.57 -8.47 26.79
N ARG A 87 -12.69 -7.49 26.98
CA ARG A 87 -11.41 -7.42 26.26
C ARG A 87 -10.29 -6.92 27.17
N ALA A 88 -9.27 -7.75 27.35
CA ALA A 88 -8.03 -7.36 28.01
C ALA A 88 -6.88 -7.35 27.00
N GLU A 89 -6.16 -6.23 26.90
CA GLU A 89 -5.00 -6.09 26.01
C GLU A 89 -3.84 -5.34 26.65
N GLY A 90 -2.62 -5.68 26.24
CA GLY A 90 -1.40 -5.09 26.77
C GLY A 90 -0.89 -5.80 28.04
N SER A 91 0.44 -5.81 28.20
CA SER A 91 1.10 -6.49 29.31
C SER A 91 0.65 -5.93 30.66
N GLY A 92 0.25 -6.81 31.59
CA GLY A 92 -0.18 -6.45 32.94
C GLY A 92 -1.65 -6.03 33.05
N SER A 93 -2.42 -6.00 31.96
CA SER A 93 -3.86 -5.72 32.03
C SER A 93 -4.59 -6.88 32.70
N HIS A 94 -5.47 -6.56 33.65
CA HIS A 94 -6.12 -7.53 34.50
C HIS A 94 -7.63 -7.27 34.61
N ILE A 95 -8.45 -8.30 34.36
CA ILE A 95 -9.90 -8.28 34.56
C ILE A 95 -10.27 -9.42 35.50
N ASP A 96 -10.86 -9.12 36.65
CA ASP A 96 -11.37 -10.10 37.60
C ASP A 96 -12.89 -10.26 37.44
N LEU A 97 -13.31 -11.42 36.94
CA LEU A 97 -14.70 -11.89 36.81
C LEU A 97 -14.87 -13.21 37.55
N SER A 98 -14.15 -13.39 38.67
CA SER A 98 -14.00 -14.69 39.33
C SER A 98 -15.28 -15.28 39.89
N GLY A 99 -16.31 -14.46 40.12
CA GLY A 99 -17.63 -14.89 40.56
C GLY A 99 -18.55 -15.42 39.47
N LEU A 100 -18.17 -15.37 38.19
CA LEU A 100 -19.04 -15.73 37.07
C LEU A 100 -19.07 -17.25 36.84
N PRO A 101 -20.19 -17.96 37.11
CA PRO A 101 -20.28 -19.41 36.96
C PRO A 101 -20.69 -19.85 35.55
N MET A 102 -21.45 -19.02 34.83
CA MET A 102 -21.96 -19.31 33.49
C MET A 102 -22.05 -18.03 32.67
N TRP A 103 -21.87 -18.13 31.35
CA TRP A 103 -22.09 -17.01 30.43
C TRP A 103 -22.87 -17.47 29.21
N HIS A 104 -24.11 -16.98 29.11
CA HIS A 104 -25.01 -17.21 27.99
C HIS A 104 -25.22 -15.90 27.20
N GLY A 105 -24.93 -15.93 25.90
CA GLY A 105 -25.32 -14.89 24.94
C GLY A 105 -26.72 -15.12 24.38
N GLN A 106 -27.33 -14.10 23.80
CA GLN A 106 -28.64 -14.19 23.11
C GLN A 106 -28.47 -13.84 21.63
N SER A 107 -29.07 -14.64 20.75
CA SER A 107 -28.83 -14.69 19.29
C SER A 107 -29.89 -13.95 18.46
N GLU A 108 -30.89 -13.31 19.10
CA GLU A 108 -32.08 -12.83 18.38
C GLU A 108 -31.85 -11.68 17.36
N HIS A 109 -30.63 -11.15 17.24
CA HIS A 109 -30.30 -10.12 16.26
C HIS A 109 -29.05 -10.44 15.43
N ARG A 110 -29.24 -10.43 14.09
CA ARG A 110 -28.25 -10.67 13.02
C ARG A 110 -26.83 -10.21 13.41
N GLY A 111 -26.01 -11.14 13.87
CA GLY A 111 -24.54 -11.02 13.91
C GLY A 111 -23.89 -10.42 15.17
N ARG A 112 -24.52 -10.39 16.35
CA ARG A 112 -23.88 -9.83 17.58
C ARG A 112 -23.81 -10.83 18.74
N ARG A 113 -22.71 -11.60 18.83
CA ARG A 113 -22.43 -12.53 19.94
C ARG A 113 -21.72 -11.84 21.11
N SER A 114 -21.84 -12.42 22.31
CA SER A 114 -20.95 -12.04 23.43
C SER A 114 -19.52 -12.44 23.06
N SER A 115 -18.52 -11.72 23.55
CA SER A 115 -17.13 -12.13 23.34
C SER A 115 -16.25 -11.90 24.54
N LEU A 116 -15.26 -12.78 24.66
CA LEU A 116 -14.25 -12.79 25.69
C LEU A 116 -12.89 -12.88 25.03
N THR A 117 -12.13 -11.79 25.12
CA THR A 117 -10.85 -11.66 24.43
C THR A 117 -9.73 -11.39 25.43
N GLY A 118 -8.76 -12.31 25.51
CA GLY A 118 -7.54 -12.13 26.28
C GLY A 118 -6.32 -12.22 25.36
N LEU A 119 -5.59 -11.12 25.18
CA LEU A 119 -4.40 -11.07 24.34
C LEU A 119 -3.10 -11.16 25.17
N ALA A 120 -1.95 -11.17 24.50
CA ALA A 120 -0.65 -11.46 25.10
C ALA A 120 -0.33 -10.63 26.36
N GLY A 121 -0.03 -11.33 27.47
CA GLY A 121 0.41 -10.71 28.74
C GLY A 121 -0.72 -10.18 29.63
N THR A 122 -1.97 -10.58 29.38
CA THR A 122 -3.16 -10.19 30.13
C THR A 122 -3.64 -11.29 31.08
N THR A 123 -4.37 -10.94 32.15
CA THR A 123 -4.99 -11.93 33.05
C THR A 123 -6.48 -11.67 33.13
N ILE A 124 -7.30 -12.64 32.72
CA ILE A 124 -8.74 -12.62 32.93
C ILE A 124 -9.10 -13.75 33.89
N ASP A 125 -9.49 -13.41 35.12
CA ASP A 125 -9.85 -14.38 36.14
C ASP A 125 -11.32 -14.75 36.05
N VAL A 126 -11.60 -16.00 35.64
CA VAL A 126 -12.93 -16.61 35.64
C VAL A 126 -12.91 -18.05 36.18
N PRO A 127 -12.23 -18.34 37.31
CA PRO A 127 -12.07 -19.72 37.80
C PRO A 127 -13.37 -20.47 38.11
N ALA A 128 -14.50 -19.77 38.28
CA ALA A 128 -15.80 -20.42 38.52
C ALA A 128 -16.58 -20.76 37.24
N LEU A 129 -16.11 -20.34 36.07
CA LEU A 129 -16.87 -20.45 34.82
C LEU A 129 -16.91 -21.90 34.34
N THR A 130 -18.11 -22.50 34.34
CA THR A 130 -18.34 -23.89 33.95
C THR A 130 -19.03 -24.06 32.59
N SER A 131 -19.69 -23.02 32.07
CA SER A 131 -20.44 -23.11 30.81
C SER A 131 -20.42 -21.83 29.98
N LEU A 132 -20.28 -21.98 28.64
CA LEU A 132 -20.46 -20.91 27.65
C LEU A 132 -21.53 -21.31 26.61
N ASP A 133 -22.39 -20.37 26.23
CA ASP A 133 -23.32 -20.54 25.11
C ASP A 133 -23.43 -19.24 24.32
N GLN A 134 -23.24 -19.30 22.99
CA GLN A 134 -23.19 -18.12 22.10
C GLN A 134 -22.13 -17.07 22.50
N VAL A 135 -20.95 -17.53 22.93
CA VAL A 135 -19.83 -16.67 23.31
C VAL A 135 -18.63 -16.92 22.41
N ASP A 136 -18.10 -15.86 21.81
CA ASP A 136 -16.87 -15.92 21.03
C ASP A 136 -15.67 -15.75 21.99
N LEU A 137 -14.91 -16.83 22.21
CA LEU A 137 -13.69 -16.81 23.03
C LEU A 137 -12.47 -16.70 22.14
N THR A 138 -11.68 -15.64 22.31
CA THR A 138 -10.40 -15.46 21.61
C THR A 138 -9.27 -15.31 22.61
N LEU A 139 -8.26 -16.18 22.50
CA LEU A 139 -7.09 -16.16 23.38
C LEU A 139 -5.79 -16.17 22.56
N SER A 140 -4.90 -15.21 22.81
CA SER A 140 -3.58 -15.17 22.15
C SER A 140 -2.42 -14.91 23.12
N GLY A 141 -1.26 -15.53 22.86
CA GLY A 141 0.00 -15.26 23.56
C GLY A 141 0.06 -15.73 25.03
N ALA A 142 0.73 -14.95 25.91
CA ALA A 142 1.08 -15.33 27.29
C ALA A 142 0.02 -15.04 28.38
N GLY A 143 -1.22 -14.72 28.01
CA GLY A 143 -2.25 -14.39 29.01
C GLY A 143 -2.77 -15.59 29.79
N THR A 144 -3.27 -15.43 31.02
CA THR A 144 -3.82 -16.55 31.82
C THR A 144 -5.34 -16.55 31.80
N PHE A 145 -5.94 -17.68 31.40
CA PHE A 145 -7.38 -17.90 31.41
C PHE A 145 -7.66 -19.32 31.92
N PRO A 146 -8.27 -19.51 33.09
CA PRO A 146 -8.51 -20.84 33.65
C PRO A 146 -9.63 -21.55 32.87
N THR A 147 -9.26 -22.32 31.84
CA THR A 147 -10.19 -23.14 31.04
C THR A 147 -10.56 -24.46 31.71
N ALA A 148 -9.90 -24.83 32.82
CA ALA A 148 -9.95 -26.17 33.40
C ALA A 148 -11.32 -26.55 34.01
N GLN A 149 -12.19 -25.58 34.30
CA GLN A 149 -13.49 -25.82 34.93
C GLN A 149 -14.65 -25.86 33.94
N ILE A 150 -14.40 -25.58 32.66
CA ILE A 150 -15.48 -25.49 31.67
C ILE A 150 -15.84 -26.89 31.17
N THR A 151 -17.11 -27.27 31.36
CA THR A 151 -17.66 -28.58 30.99
C THR A 151 -18.50 -28.54 29.72
N ASP A 152 -19.21 -27.43 29.46
CA ASP A 152 -20.19 -27.32 28.38
C ASP A 152 -20.03 -26.05 27.55
N TRP A 153 -19.89 -26.21 26.22
CA TRP A 153 -19.76 -25.13 25.24
C TRP A 153 -20.73 -25.31 24.08
N LYS A 154 -21.59 -24.30 23.84
CA LYS A 154 -22.63 -24.41 22.81
C LYS A 154 -22.67 -23.19 21.89
N ASN A 155 -22.96 -23.39 20.62
CA ASN A 155 -23.18 -22.31 19.63
C ASN A 155 -22.09 -21.23 19.60
N SER A 156 -20.84 -21.57 19.92
CA SER A 156 -19.78 -20.62 20.23
C SER A 156 -18.71 -20.61 19.13
N ASN A 157 -17.83 -19.60 19.14
CA ASN A 157 -16.61 -19.64 18.35
C ASN A 157 -15.41 -19.57 19.29
N LEU A 158 -14.44 -20.45 19.09
CA LEU A 158 -13.26 -20.54 19.92
C LEU A 158 -12.04 -20.35 19.03
N SER A 159 -11.22 -19.35 19.35
CA SER A 159 -10.00 -19.06 18.63
C SER A 159 -8.82 -19.02 19.57
N PHE A 160 -7.84 -19.89 19.32
CA PHE A 160 -6.62 -19.99 20.13
C PHE A 160 -5.40 -19.73 19.27
N SER A 161 -4.50 -18.87 19.74
CA SER A 161 -3.22 -18.65 19.08
C SER A 161 -2.00 -18.58 19.99
N GLY A 162 -0.90 -19.18 19.54
CA GLY A 162 0.44 -18.99 20.11
C GLY A 162 0.75 -19.66 21.46
N ARG A 163 -0.03 -20.66 21.92
CA ARG A 163 0.22 -21.38 23.20
C ARG A 163 -0.40 -22.78 23.28
N THR A 164 -0.04 -23.57 24.30
CA THR A 164 -0.77 -24.79 24.67
C THR A 164 -1.98 -24.45 25.54
N VAL A 165 -3.16 -24.94 25.16
CA VAL A 165 -4.40 -24.81 25.94
C VAL A 165 -4.89 -26.21 26.30
N THR A 166 -5.16 -26.45 27.58
CA THR A 166 -5.64 -27.75 28.06
C THR A 166 -7.08 -27.62 28.54
N PHE A 167 -7.94 -28.46 27.99
CA PHE A 167 -9.31 -28.65 28.44
C PHE A 167 -9.40 -29.98 29.17
N SER A 168 -9.19 -29.95 30.49
CA SER A 168 -9.22 -31.16 31.31
C SER A 168 -10.62 -31.68 31.58
N SER A 169 -11.65 -30.83 31.43
CA SER A 169 -13.02 -31.09 31.90
C SER A 169 -14.09 -30.85 30.84
N LEU A 170 -13.73 -30.40 29.63
CA LEU A 170 -14.68 -30.14 28.56
C LEU A 170 -15.24 -31.46 28.03
N THR A 171 -16.56 -31.61 28.12
CA THR A 171 -17.28 -32.84 27.72
C THR A 171 -18.18 -32.66 26.50
N ASP A 172 -18.68 -31.45 26.24
CA ASP A 172 -19.62 -31.15 25.15
C ASP A 172 -19.28 -29.80 24.48
N ALA A 173 -19.22 -29.78 23.14
CA ALA A 173 -18.90 -28.62 22.30
C ALA A 173 -19.91 -28.42 21.14
N ASP A 174 -21.17 -28.82 21.35
CA ASP A 174 -22.28 -28.77 20.38
C ASP A 174 -22.33 -27.45 19.56
N ASP A 175 -22.37 -27.57 18.23
CA ASP A 175 -22.43 -26.47 17.24
C ASP A 175 -21.39 -25.36 17.45
N THR A 176 -20.21 -25.72 17.95
CA THR A 176 -19.11 -24.78 18.25
C THR A 176 -18.00 -24.87 17.21
N ASN A 177 -17.61 -23.72 16.65
CA ASN A 177 -16.47 -23.65 15.75
C ASN A 177 -15.17 -23.49 16.54
N LEU A 178 -14.16 -24.29 16.20
CA LEU A 178 -12.85 -24.30 16.86
C LEU A 178 -11.75 -23.93 15.87
N THR A 179 -11.12 -22.78 16.05
CA THR A 179 -9.97 -22.31 15.26
C THR A 179 -8.69 -22.37 16.09
N ILE A 180 -7.67 -23.08 15.60
CA ILE A 180 -6.39 -23.28 16.29
C ILE A 180 -5.25 -22.81 15.38
N ASP A 181 -4.50 -21.79 15.82
CA ASP A 181 -3.44 -21.16 15.03
C ASP A 181 -2.12 -21.09 15.83
N ALA A 182 -1.08 -21.81 15.42
CA ALA A 182 0.20 -21.86 16.16
C ALA A 182 0.03 -22.21 17.66
N ALA A 183 -0.99 -22.99 17.99
CA ALA A 183 -1.36 -23.39 19.34
C ALA A 183 -1.50 -24.93 19.42
N ARG A 184 -1.27 -25.50 20.60
CA ARG A 184 -1.55 -26.91 20.87
C ARG A 184 -2.76 -27.00 21.78
N VAL A 185 -3.83 -27.64 21.33
CA VAL A 185 -5.02 -27.89 22.15
C VAL A 185 -5.02 -29.36 22.56
N ASP A 186 -4.85 -29.61 23.86
CA ASP A 186 -5.01 -30.94 24.44
C ASP A 186 -6.43 -31.01 25.02
N ALA A 187 -7.32 -31.71 24.33
CA ALA A 187 -8.72 -31.87 24.73
C ALA A 187 -8.98 -33.34 25.05
N LEU A 188 -9.02 -33.66 26.34
CA LEU A 188 -8.98 -35.05 26.80
C LEU A 188 -10.33 -35.79 26.63
N LEU A 189 -11.44 -35.08 26.34
CA LEU A 189 -12.82 -35.57 26.50
C LEU A 189 -13.88 -34.97 25.53
N LEU A 190 -13.51 -34.47 24.34
CA LEU A 190 -14.50 -33.96 23.36
C LEU A 190 -15.41 -35.09 22.84
N ALA A 191 -16.64 -35.19 23.35
CA ALA A 191 -17.58 -36.26 23.00
C ALA A 191 -18.49 -35.92 21.80
N ASN A 192 -18.78 -34.64 21.54
CA ASN A 192 -19.63 -34.16 20.43
C ASN A 192 -19.28 -32.70 20.04
N ILE A 193 -19.37 -32.38 18.74
CA ILE A 193 -19.18 -31.04 18.13
C ILE A 193 -20.42 -30.61 17.31
N GLY A 194 -21.41 -31.49 17.09
CA GLY A 194 -22.58 -31.19 16.26
C GLY A 194 -22.18 -30.80 14.83
N ASP A 195 -22.75 -29.70 14.32
CA ASP A 195 -22.46 -29.08 13.01
C ASP A 195 -21.25 -28.10 13.06
N GLY A 196 -20.55 -28.04 14.20
CA GLY A 196 -19.38 -27.17 14.37
C GLY A 196 -18.18 -27.57 13.48
N VAL A 197 -17.36 -26.59 13.12
CA VAL A 197 -16.16 -26.78 12.29
C VAL A 197 -14.88 -26.62 13.09
N VAL A 198 -13.96 -27.59 12.98
CA VAL A 198 -12.58 -27.45 13.48
C VAL A 198 -11.66 -26.99 12.34
N THR A 199 -10.96 -25.89 12.54
CA THR A 199 -9.99 -25.31 11.60
C THR A 199 -8.61 -25.24 12.23
N LEU A 200 -7.63 -25.90 11.61
CA LEU A 200 -6.21 -25.83 11.96
C LEU A 200 -5.50 -24.88 10.99
N ILE A 201 -4.75 -23.91 11.50
CA ILE A 201 -4.02 -22.92 10.68
C ILE A 201 -2.50 -23.16 10.74
N ARG A 202 -1.67 -22.24 11.30
CA ARG A 202 -0.20 -22.29 11.21
C ARG A 202 0.41 -23.27 12.21
N GLY A 203 0.49 -24.55 11.88
CA GLY A 203 1.10 -25.57 12.78
C GLY A 203 0.32 -25.80 14.07
N GLY A 204 -0.99 -25.52 14.06
CA GLY A 204 -1.90 -25.85 15.16
C GLY A 204 -1.99 -27.37 15.33
N VAL A 205 -2.03 -27.82 16.58
CA VAL A 205 -2.15 -29.25 16.92
C VAL A 205 -3.36 -29.44 17.81
N LEU A 206 -4.30 -30.29 17.40
CA LEU A 206 -5.40 -30.76 18.25
C LEU A 206 -5.15 -32.21 18.65
N ASN A 207 -4.97 -32.47 19.94
CA ASN A 207 -4.92 -33.82 20.49
C ASN A 207 -6.27 -34.14 21.14
N ALA A 208 -7.12 -34.89 20.43
CA ALA A 208 -8.42 -35.37 20.90
C ALA A 208 -8.52 -36.90 20.75
N PRO A 209 -8.84 -37.66 21.81
CA PRO A 209 -9.07 -39.10 21.70
C PRO A 209 -10.48 -39.38 21.16
N LEU A 210 -10.56 -39.91 19.92
CA LEU A 210 -11.74 -40.54 19.30
C LEU A 210 -13.04 -39.72 19.29
N LEU A 211 -13.31 -38.98 18.20
CA LEU A 211 -14.65 -38.47 17.86
C LEU A 211 -15.50 -39.62 17.27
N PRO A 212 -16.58 -40.10 17.92
CA PRO A 212 -17.42 -41.13 17.35
C PRO A 212 -18.53 -40.49 16.48
N GLY A 213 -18.33 -40.48 15.17
CA GLY A 213 -19.42 -40.24 14.22
C GLY A 213 -19.21 -39.08 13.25
N PHE A 214 -18.45 -39.31 12.18
CA PHE A 214 -18.60 -38.56 10.93
C PHE A 214 -19.09 -39.56 9.86
N GLY A 215 -20.40 -39.56 9.63
CA GLY A 215 -21.04 -40.35 8.58
C GLY A 215 -21.31 -39.47 7.37
N GLY A 216 -20.51 -39.61 6.32
CA GLY A 216 -20.86 -39.10 4.99
C GLY A 216 -21.65 -40.15 4.21
N SER A 217 -22.64 -39.71 3.43
CA SER A 217 -23.18 -40.49 2.31
C SER A 217 -23.91 -39.60 1.31
N GLY A 218 -23.43 -39.63 0.06
CA GLY A 218 -24.22 -39.30 -1.12
C GLY A 218 -24.98 -40.52 -1.67
N GLU A 219 -25.67 -40.29 -2.80
CA GLU A 219 -26.52 -41.16 -3.64
C GLU A 219 -28.05 -41.16 -3.36
N GLY A 220 -28.84 -40.74 -4.37
CA GLY A 220 -30.29 -41.01 -4.51
C GLY A 220 -30.55 -42.30 -5.33
N PRO A 221 -31.71 -42.55 -5.98
CA PRO A 221 -33.05 -41.95 -5.90
C PRO A 221 -34.17 -42.99 -5.60
N SER A 222 -35.36 -42.55 -5.14
CA SER A 222 -36.71 -43.10 -5.48
C SER A 222 -37.76 -42.87 -4.39
N GLY A 223 -38.97 -42.48 -4.79
CA GLY A 223 -40.20 -43.08 -4.27
C GLY A 223 -41.08 -42.30 -3.28
N GLU A 224 -42.24 -41.88 -3.81
CA GLU A 224 -43.55 -41.69 -3.14
C GLU A 224 -43.83 -40.41 -2.32
N GLY A 225 -44.82 -39.63 -2.79
CA GLY A 225 -45.55 -38.61 -2.01
C GLY A 225 -46.62 -39.24 -1.10
N PRO A 226 -47.72 -38.55 -0.70
CA PRO A 226 -48.22 -37.25 -1.15
C PRO A 226 -48.75 -36.31 -0.03
N GLY A 227 -49.23 -35.13 -0.44
CA GLY A 227 -50.21 -34.30 0.28
C GLY A 227 -49.68 -32.92 0.65
N SER A 228 -50.39 -31.81 0.47
CA SER A 228 -51.73 -31.54 -0.06
C SER A 228 -51.92 -30.02 -0.04
N GLU A 229 -52.55 -29.46 -1.08
CA GLU A 229 -53.43 -28.28 -1.09
C GLU A 229 -52.86 -26.93 -0.56
N GLY A 230 -52.99 -25.80 -1.25
CA GLY A 230 -54.03 -25.33 -2.14
C GLY A 230 -53.86 -23.80 -2.39
N PRO A 231 -54.78 -23.14 -3.09
CA PRO A 231 -54.42 -22.24 -4.21
C PRO A 231 -54.94 -20.79 -4.07
N SER A 232 -54.51 -19.91 -4.97
CA SER A 232 -55.32 -18.84 -5.62
C SER A 232 -54.39 -17.96 -6.48
N SER A 233 -54.41 -18.06 -7.81
CA SER A 233 -55.42 -17.69 -8.81
C SER A 233 -55.43 -16.20 -9.17
N GLU A 234 -55.13 -15.96 -10.45
CA GLU A 234 -55.59 -14.88 -11.34
C GLU A 234 -55.14 -13.44 -11.04
N GLY A 235 -54.69 -12.64 -12.01
CA GLY A 235 -54.65 -12.75 -13.46
C GLY A 235 -54.67 -11.32 -14.00
N PHE A 236 -53.92 -11.01 -15.06
CA PHE A 236 -54.40 -10.21 -16.19
C PHE A 236 -53.31 -10.10 -17.27
N SER A 237 -53.76 -10.41 -18.48
CA SER A 237 -53.10 -10.49 -19.77
C SER A 237 -52.79 -9.13 -20.41
N GLY A 238 -51.74 -9.09 -21.24
CA GLY A 238 -51.52 -8.05 -22.25
C GLY A 238 -50.32 -8.41 -23.13
N GLU A 239 -50.59 -9.12 -24.22
CA GLU A 239 -49.64 -9.60 -25.24
C GLU A 239 -48.98 -8.46 -26.04
N ALA A 240 -47.70 -8.66 -26.41
CA ALA A 240 -47.18 -8.34 -27.75
C ALA A 240 -45.86 -9.12 -27.98
N GLU A 241 -45.83 -9.85 -29.10
CA GLU A 241 -44.82 -10.82 -29.52
C GLU A 241 -43.43 -10.24 -29.85
N GLY A 242 -42.40 -11.09 -29.73
CA GLY A 242 -41.08 -10.89 -30.34
C GLY A 242 -40.01 -11.90 -29.90
N ASP A 243 -40.00 -13.06 -30.57
CA ASP A 243 -38.87 -13.99 -30.79
C ASP A 243 -37.90 -14.34 -29.64
N ASP A 244 -38.19 -15.46 -28.96
CA ASP A 244 -37.29 -16.14 -28.01
C ASP A 244 -36.41 -17.20 -28.73
N PHE A 245 -35.10 -16.99 -28.72
CA PHE A 245 -34.09 -18.04 -28.90
C PHE A 245 -33.68 -18.56 -27.51
N PRO A 246 -33.66 -19.89 -27.25
CA PRO A 246 -33.36 -20.40 -25.92
C PRO A 246 -31.86 -20.32 -25.63
N VAL A 247 -31.48 -19.47 -24.68
CA VAL A 247 -30.14 -19.51 -24.05
C VAL A 247 -30.16 -20.58 -22.98
N GLY A 248 -29.62 -21.76 -23.33
CA GLY A 248 -29.29 -22.79 -22.35
C GLY A 248 -28.18 -22.31 -21.44
N ALA A 249 -28.45 -22.28 -20.14
CA ALA A 249 -27.45 -22.07 -19.10
C ALA A 249 -26.48 -23.26 -19.09
N LEU A 250 -25.25 -23.05 -19.57
CA LEU A 250 -24.11 -23.91 -19.27
C LEU A 250 -23.44 -23.36 -18.01
N GLN A 251 -23.78 -23.94 -16.87
CA GLN A 251 -23.10 -23.75 -15.61
C GLN A 251 -21.84 -24.63 -15.66
N ALA A 252 -20.70 -24.03 -16.01
CA ALA A 252 -19.41 -24.69 -15.89
C ALA A 252 -18.91 -24.49 -14.46
N GLU A 253 -18.90 -25.56 -13.67
CA GLU A 253 -18.15 -25.64 -12.42
C GLU A 253 -16.66 -25.53 -12.76
N ALA A 254 -16.07 -24.35 -12.50
CA ALA A 254 -14.62 -24.20 -12.48
C ALA A 254 -14.13 -24.75 -11.13
N GLU A 255 -13.44 -25.90 -11.15
CA GLU A 255 -12.67 -26.33 -9.99
C GLU A 255 -11.58 -25.28 -9.71
N ASP A 256 -11.54 -24.78 -8.47
CA ASP A 256 -10.47 -23.90 -7.99
C ASP A 256 -9.11 -24.62 -8.16
N PRO A 257 -8.10 -24.00 -8.80
CA PRO A 257 -6.75 -24.54 -8.77
C PRO A 257 -6.28 -24.60 -7.30
N PRO A 258 -5.54 -25.64 -6.89
CA PRO A 258 -5.14 -25.81 -5.50
C PRO A 258 -4.35 -24.59 -5.00
N PRO A 259 -4.60 -24.11 -3.76
CA PRO A 259 -3.89 -22.99 -3.21
C PRO A 259 -2.40 -23.32 -3.11
N LEU A 260 -1.55 -22.42 -3.62
CA LEU A 260 -0.12 -22.46 -3.33
C LEU A 260 0.07 -22.36 -1.81
N GLN A 261 0.83 -23.29 -1.23
CA GLN A 261 1.22 -23.22 0.18
C GLN A 261 2.04 -21.95 0.41
N LEU A 262 1.41 -20.92 0.97
CA LEU A 262 2.07 -19.69 1.37
C LEU A 262 2.94 -19.97 2.61
N PRO A 263 4.19 -19.47 2.66
CA PRO A 263 4.97 -19.46 3.89
C PRO A 263 4.15 -18.80 4.99
N SER A 264 4.08 -19.43 6.16
CA SER A 264 3.37 -18.85 7.31
C SER A 264 4.04 -17.52 7.68
N ALA A 265 3.33 -16.40 7.46
CA ALA A 265 3.78 -15.06 7.85
C ALA A 265 4.19 -15.08 9.34
N ARG A 266 5.47 -14.82 9.59
CA ARG A 266 6.02 -14.64 10.94
C ARG A 266 5.85 -13.17 11.33
N PRO A 267 5.74 -12.82 12.62
CA PRO A 267 5.84 -11.41 13.00
C PRO A 267 7.21 -10.88 12.63
N SER A 268 7.25 -9.64 12.13
CA SER A 268 8.52 -8.93 11.99
C SER A 268 9.18 -8.76 13.36
N THR A 269 10.50 -8.90 13.42
CA THR A 269 11.28 -8.74 14.65
C THR A 269 12.34 -7.68 14.46
N PHE A 270 12.50 -6.82 15.46
CA PHE A 270 13.46 -5.72 15.46
C PHE A 270 14.35 -5.84 16.68
N ALA A 271 15.65 -5.72 16.49
CA ALA A 271 16.63 -5.57 17.56
C ALA A 271 17.29 -4.19 17.45
N TYR A 272 17.61 -3.63 18.61
CA TYR A 272 18.18 -2.30 18.72
C TYR A 272 19.53 -2.37 19.43
N ASP A 273 20.45 -1.50 19.05
CA ASP A 273 21.67 -1.25 19.79
C ASP A 273 21.34 -0.77 21.21
N ALA A 274 22.00 -1.36 22.21
CA ALA A 274 21.68 -1.14 23.62
C ALA A 274 22.07 0.24 24.14
N VAL A 275 22.99 0.94 23.46
CA VAL A 275 23.53 2.24 23.89
C VAL A 275 22.77 3.38 23.22
N PHE A 276 22.60 3.30 21.90
CA PHE A 276 22.03 4.38 21.10
C PHE A 276 20.55 4.17 20.75
N SER A 277 19.96 3.02 21.11
CA SER A 277 18.58 2.65 20.77
C SER A 277 18.28 2.73 19.27
N GLN A 278 19.30 2.52 18.44
CA GLN A 278 19.16 2.49 16.98
C GLN A 278 18.91 1.08 16.49
N LEU A 279 18.13 0.94 15.43
CA LEU A 279 17.84 -0.36 14.83
C LEU A 279 19.15 -1.03 14.38
N SER A 280 19.46 -2.21 14.91
CA SER A 280 20.66 -2.99 14.59
C SER A 280 20.34 -4.23 13.75
N ARG A 281 19.12 -4.75 13.85
CA ARG A 281 18.63 -5.88 13.05
C ARG A 281 17.13 -5.78 12.84
N ALA A 282 16.68 -5.95 11.61
CA ALA A 282 15.29 -6.19 11.26
C ALA A 282 15.16 -7.58 10.63
N THR A 283 14.06 -8.26 10.92
CA THR A 283 13.64 -9.48 10.23
C THR A 283 12.18 -9.35 9.88
N ASP A 284 11.83 -9.52 8.62
CA ASP A 284 10.46 -9.35 8.15
C ASP A 284 9.60 -10.62 8.27
N GLU A 285 8.40 -10.57 7.71
CA GLU A 285 7.42 -11.65 7.81
C GLU A 285 7.81 -12.91 7.00
N LEU A 286 8.70 -12.75 6.01
CA LEU A 286 9.30 -13.84 5.24
C LEU A 286 10.57 -14.40 5.91
N GLY A 287 11.06 -13.77 6.97
CA GLY A 287 12.25 -14.17 7.70
C GLY A 287 13.55 -13.65 7.11
N ARG A 288 13.48 -12.67 6.19
CA ARG A 288 14.65 -12.04 5.57
C ARG A 288 15.25 -11.03 6.53
N VAL A 289 16.57 -10.91 6.54
CA VAL A 289 17.30 -10.18 7.58
C VAL A 289 18.00 -8.96 6.99
N VAL A 290 17.81 -7.81 7.62
CA VAL A 290 18.61 -6.61 7.39
C VAL A 290 19.37 -6.29 8.66
N LEU A 291 20.69 -6.13 8.56
CA LEU A 291 21.59 -5.76 9.64
C LEU A 291 22.07 -4.33 9.46
N HIS A 292 22.17 -3.60 10.57
CA HIS A 292 22.80 -2.28 10.60
C HIS A 292 23.97 -2.31 11.57
N THR A 293 25.18 -2.03 11.06
CA THR A 293 26.38 -1.88 11.88
C THR A 293 26.42 -0.47 12.44
N ILE A 294 26.39 -0.32 13.75
CA ILE A 294 26.42 0.96 14.45
C ILE A 294 27.80 1.17 15.08
N ASP A 295 28.36 2.37 14.92
CA ASP A 295 29.62 2.78 15.54
C ASP A 295 29.43 2.87 17.07
N PRO A 296 30.16 2.07 17.88
CA PRO A 296 30.01 2.09 19.33
C PRO A 296 30.46 3.40 19.98
N ALA A 297 31.23 4.25 19.29
CA ALA A 297 31.75 5.50 19.84
C ALA A 297 30.75 6.66 19.77
N ASN A 298 29.97 6.75 18.70
CA ASN A 298 29.11 7.91 18.42
C ASN A 298 27.68 7.55 17.97
N GLY A 299 27.40 6.27 17.71
CA GLY A 299 26.09 5.82 17.26
C GLY A 299 25.82 6.02 15.76
N ASN A 300 26.81 6.40 14.96
CA ASN A 300 26.62 6.54 13.51
C ASN A 300 26.48 5.17 12.84
N ARG A 301 25.63 5.05 11.82
CA ARG A 301 25.47 3.79 11.08
C ARG A 301 26.60 3.61 10.07
N LEU A 302 27.48 2.64 10.28
CA LEU A 302 28.64 2.36 9.43
C LEU A 302 28.29 1.50 8.22
N ALA A 303 27.28 0.63 8.31
CA ALA A 303 26.83 -0.18 7.19
C ALA A 303 25.38 -0.64 7.35
N THR A 304 24.73 -0.89 6.21
CA THR A 304 23.49 -1.64 6.10
C THR A 304 23.77 -2.86 5.23
N ARG A 305 23.35 -4.03 5.70
CA ARG A 305 23.52 -5.31 5.01
C ARG A 305 22.16 -6.00 4.88
N ALA A 306 21.66 -6.19 3.67
CA ALA A 306 20.57 -7.14 3.44
C ALA A 306 21.18 -8.52 3.18
N VAL A 307 20.78 -9.50 4.01
CA VAL A 307 21.32 -10.86 3.97
C VAL A 307 20.62 -11.65 2.87
N VAL A 308 21.40 -12.28 2.01
CA VAL A 308 20.91 -13.15 0.93
C VAL A 308 21.42 -14.57 1.16
N GLY A 309 20.59 -15.57 0.85
CA GLY A 309 20.90 -16.98 0.96
C GLY A 309 20.67 -17.57 2.36
N GLN A 310 21.50 -18.55 2.72
CA GLN A 310 21.39 -19.13 4.06
C GLN A 310 21.63 -18.03 5.08
N ASN A 311 20.73 -17.91 6.07
CA ASN A 311 20.77 -16.97 7.20
C ASN A 311 22.02 -17.18 8.12
N ASP A 312 23.20 -17.28 7.53
CA ASP A 312 24.48 -17.34 8.20
C ASP A 312 24.96 -15.91 8.45
N LEU A 313 24.84 -15.49 9.70
CA LEU A 313 25.28 -14.18 10.18
C LEU A 313 26.80 -14.08 10.32
N THR A 314 27.55 -15.10 9.85
CA THR A 314 29.00 -15.24 10.08
C THR A 314 29.84 -15.44 8.81
N SER A 315 29.24 -15.61 7.64
CA SER A 315 29.98 -15.80 6.40
C SER A 315 30.11 -14.50 5.58
N GLY A 316 31.29 -14.31 5.01
CA GLY A 316 31.52 -13.31 3.96
C GLY A 316 30.98 -13.82 2.63
N GLU A 317 29.69 -14.17 2.59
CA GLU A 317 29.01 -14.47 1.33
C GLU A 317 29.08 -13.24 0.43
N THR A 318 29.26 -13.47 -0.86
CA THR A 318 29.43 -12.40 -1.85
C THR A 318 28.12 -11.89 -2.43
N ASP A 319 26.99 -12.49 -2.06
CA ASP A 319 25.64 -12.13 -2.51
C ASP A 319 24.91 -11.17 -1.56
N ASP A 320 25.37 -11.03 -0.31
CA ASP A 320 24.91 -10.01 0.63
C ASP A 320 25.03 -8.59 0.05
N GLN A 321 23.96 -7.81 0.19
CA GLN A 321 23.91 -6.42 -0.25
C GLN A 321 24.43 -5.49 0.82
N VAL A 322 25.66 -4.99 0.68
CA VAL A 322 26.30 -4.14 1.70
C VAL A 322 26.46 -2.70 1.20
N THR A 323 25.76 -1.77 1.83
CA THR A 323 26.06 -0.33 1.71
C THR A 323 26.83 0.12 2.94
N SER A 324 27.96 0.80 2.76
CA SER A 324 28.78 1.33 3.86
C SER A 324 28.85 2.86 3.85
N TYR A 325 29.07 3.44 5.02
CA TYR A 325 29.06 4.89 5.24
C TYR A 325 30.27 5.31 6.06
N THR A 326 30.90 6.42 5.68
CA THR A 326 31.85 7.16 6.52
C THR A 326 31.25 8.49 6.96
N TYR A 327 31.79 9.08 8.01
CA TYR A 327 31.30 10.34 8.55
C TYR A 327 32.46 11.29 8.82
N THR A 328 32.21 12.58 8.66
CA THR A 328 33.09 13.66 9.10
C THR A 328 33.24 13.65 10.62
N GLU A 329 34.23 14.38 11.15
CA GLU A 329 34.41 14.53 12.61
C GLU A 329 33.17 15.12 13.33
N ARG A 330 32.27 15.77 12.58
CA ARG A 330 31.01 16.35 13.09
C ARG A 330 29.82 15.39 13.02
N GLY A 331 30.03 14.16 12.54
CA GLY A 331 28.98 13.14 12.38
C GLY A 331 28.08 13.35 11.15
N LEU A 332 28.50 14.17 10.19
CA LEU A 332 27.82 14.31 8.88
C LEU A 332 28.33 13.24 7.92
N LEU A 333 27.47 12.68 7.07
CA LEU A 333 27.81 11.64 6.09
C LEU A 333 28.92 12.14 5.14
N ASP A 334 30.03 11.45 5.04
CA ASP A 334 31.18 11.85 4.21
C ASP A 334 31.18 11.05 2.91
N LEU A 335 31.33 9.72 2.99
CA LEU A 335 31.23 8.81 1.85
C LEU A 335 30.11 7.80 2.05
N MET A 336 29.48 7.42 0.95
CA MET A 336 28.62 6.24 0.84
C MET A 336 29.18 5.34 -0.24
N THR A 337 29.45 4.09 0.12
CA THR A 337 29.83 3.05 -0.85
C THR A 337 28.69 2.06 -0.96
N ASP A 338 28.13 1.93 -2.15
CA ASP A 338 27.03 1.02 -2.42
C ASP A 338 27.48 -0.45 -2.57
N PRO A 339 26.55 -1.41 -2.77
CA PRO A 339 26.90 -2.82 -2.90
C PRO A 339 27.78 -3.18 -4.10
N LEU A 340 27.82 -2.35 -5.14
CA LEU A 340 28.72 -2.51 -6.28
C LEU A 340 30.11 -1.89 -6.02
N GLY A 341 30.34 -1.28 -4.86
CA GLY A 341 31.59 -0.63 -4.49
C GLY A 341 31.73 0.80 -5.03
N ARG A 342 30.65 1.40 -5.54
CA ARG A 342 30.67 2.74 -6.13
C ARG A 342 30.50 3.76 -5.03
N VAL A 343 31.26 4.85 -5.12
CA VAL A 343 31.38 5.84 -4.04
C VAL A 343 30.63 7.12 -4.39
N SER A 344 29.80 7.58 -3.46
CA SER A 344 29.27 8.94 -3.43
C SER A 344 29.88 9.72 -2.27
N ASP A 345 30.08 11.02 -2.44
CA ASP A 345 30.82 11.89 -1.53
C ASP A 345 30.07 13.21 -1.31
N TRP A 346 30.04 13.68 -0.06
CA TRP A 346 29.33 14.89 0.36
C TRP A 346 30.28 15.86 1.06
N ASP A 347 30.45 17.04 0.48
CA ASP A 347 31.17 18.13 1.13
C ASP A 347 30.19 19.10 1.81
N TYR A 348 30.62 19.66 2.94
CA TYR A 348 29.83 20.56 3.76
C TYR A 348 30.54 21.88 4.00
N ASP A 349 29.75 22.94 4.22
CA ASP A 349 30.27 24.19 4.75
C ASP A 349 30.47 24.16 6.28
N ALA A 350 30.94 25.27 6.84
CA ALA A 350 31.17 25.43 8.28
C ALA A 350 29.88 25.32 9.13
N LEU A 351 28.69 25.45 8.54
CA LEU A 351 27.41 25.27 9.22
C LEU A 351 26.87 23.84 9.10
N GLY A 352 27.53 22.96 8.34
CA GLY A 352 27.09 21.58 8.10
C GLY A 352 26.05 21.46 6.99
N ARG A 353 25.95 22.45 6.09
CA ARG A 353 25.08 22.39 4.91
C ARG A 353 25.84 21.81 3.73
N VAL A 354 25.20 20.96 2.93
CA VAL A 354 25.83 20.29 1.77
C VAL A 354 26.13 21.30 0.67
N ILE A 355 27.41 21.48 0.32
CA ILE A 355 27.83 22.40 -0.74
C ILE A 355 28.25 21.68 -2.02
N GLN A 356 28.57 20.39 -1.92
CA GLN A 356 28.97 19.58 -3.06
C GLN A 356 28.53 18.13 -2.85
N VAL A 357 28.05 17.51 -3.93
CA VAL A 357 27.81 16.07 -3.99
C VAL A 357 28.56 15.53 -5.21
N ILE A 358 29.41 14.55 -5.00
CA ILE A 358 30.09 13.82 -6.08
C ILE A 358 29.50 12.41 -6.12
N VAL A 359 29.01 11.98 -7.26
CA VAL A 359 28.52 10.60 -7.48
C VAL A 359 29.50 9.85 -8.36
N ALA A 360 29.58 8.53 -8.17
CA ALA A 360 30.53 7.66 -8.87
C ALA A 360 31.99 8.16 -8.76
N LYS A 361 32.36 8.65 -7.58
CA LYS A 361 33.68 9.23 -7.30
C LYS A 361 34.80 8.25 -7.66
N GLY A 362 35.77 8.72 -8.44
CA GLY A 362 36.92 7.95 -8.89
C GLY A 362 36.67 7.07 -10.11
N THR A 363 35.49 7.11 -10.73
CA THR A 363 35.19 6.41 -11.99
C THR A 363 35.17 7.38 -13.18
N PRO A 364 35.19 6.90 -14.44
CA PRO A 364 35.02 7.76 -15.61
C PRO A 364 33.67 8.49 -15.67
N ASP A 365 32.67 8.03 -14.93
CA ASP A 365 31.31 8.57 -14.92
C ASP A 365 31.09 9.59 -13.79
N GLU A 366 32.15 9.95 -13.05
CA GLU A 366 32.09 10.90 -11.94
C GLU A 366 31.36 12.18 -12.33
N ALA A 367 30.41 12.60 -11.49
CA ALA A 367 29.71 13.86 -11.67
C ALA A 367 29.64 14.63 -10.37
N THR A 368 29.78 15.95 -10.47
CA THR A 368 29.81 16.87 -9.33
C THR A 368 28.67 17.88 -9.43
N MET A 369 27.82 17.93 -8.41
CA MET A 369 26.78 18.95 -8.26
C MET A 369 27.16 19.87 -7.10
N ARG A 370 26.84 21.16 -7.21
CA ARG A 370 27.15 22.15 -6.17
C ARG A 370 25.90 22.91 -5.74
N THR A 371 25.85 23.22 -4.45
CA THR A 371 24.80 24.05 -3.87
C THR A 371 25.45 25.22 -3.15
N GLU A 372 24.98 26.42 -3.44
CA GLU A 372 25.38 27.64 -2.75
C GLU A 372 24.24 28.12 -1.87
N TYR A 373 24.59 28.74 -0.74
CA TYR A 373 23.63 29.29 0.20
C TYR A 373 23.87 30.75 0.48
N ASP A 374 22.80 31.48 0.73
CA ASP A 374 22.85 32.83 1.28
C ASP A 374 23.26 32.83 2.77
N ALA A 375 23.34 34.03 3.34
CA ALA A 375 23.69 34.25 4.74
C ALA A 375 22.62 33.76 5.74
N PHE A 376 21.38 33.55 5.29
CA PHE A 376 20.25 33.14 6.12
C PHE A 376 20.03 31.62 6.14
N GLY A 377 20.63 30.89 5.20
CA GLY A 377 20.42 29.44 5.10
C GLY A 377 19.79 28.98 3.80
N ASN A 378 19.28 29.90 2.98
CA ASN A 378 18.51 29.58 1.79
C ASN A 378 19.44 29.23 0.63
N VAL A 379 19.02 28.33 -0.25
CA VAL A 379 19.78 27.95 -1.45
C VAL A 379 19.80 29.12 -2.41
N SER A 380 20.94 29.79 -2.58
CA SER A 380 21.06 30.93 -3.50
C SER A 380 21.35 30.50 -4.94
N ALA A 381 21.99 29.34 -5.12
CA ALA A 381 22.20 28.76 -6.44
C ALA A 381 22.37 27.24 -6.39
N GLN A 382 21.96 26.58 -7.46
CA GLN A 382 22.29 25.18 -7.76
C GLN A 382 23.08 25.14 -9.07
N ILE A 383 24.17 24.38 -9.06
CA ILE A 383 24.99 24.12 -10.24
C ILE A 383 24.95 22.62 -10.48
N ASP A 384 24.42 22.22 -11.64
CA ASP A 384 24.36 20.81 -12.02
C ASP A 384 25.73 20.26 -12.46
N ALA A 385 25.74 19.00 -12.87
CA ALA A 385 26.95 18.30 -13.31
C ALA A 385 27.51 18.81 -14.65
N ASN A 386 26.68 19.45 -15.48
CA ASN A 386 27.09 20.11 -16.73
C ASN A 386 27.63 21.52 -16.48
N GLY A 387 27.46 22.05 -15.26
CA GLY A 387 27.87 23.40 -14.88
C GLY A 387 26.79 24.46 -15.12
N HIS A 388 25.56 24.07 -15.47
CA HIS A 388 24.45 25.01 -15.63
C HIS A 388 23.98 25.50 -14.26
N ARG A 389 23.84 26.83 -14.12
CA ARG A 389 23.56 27.50 -12.85
C ARG A 389 22.13 28.02 -12.81
N THR A 390 21.35 27.57 -11.84
CA THR A 390 20.03 28.14 -11.51
C THR A 390 20.14 28.93 -10.21
N GLU A 391 19.66 30.17 -10.21
CA GLU A 391 19.75 31.09 -9.08
C GLU A 391 18.38 31.36 -8.46
N TYR A 392 18.38 31.60 -7.15
CA TYR A 392 17.17 31.82 -6.35
C TYR A 392 17.34 33.07 -5.48
N GLU A 393 16.33 33.94 -5.46
CA GLU A 393 16.30 35.10 -4.58
C GLU A 393 15.11 35.00 -3.61
N TYR A 394 15.33 35.42 -2.36
CA TYR A 394 14.34 35.34 -1.29
C TYR A 394 14.04 36.73 -0.73
N ASP A 395 12.84 36.90 -0.19
CA ASP A 395 12.51 38.08 0.61
C ASP A 395 13.03 37.96 2.05
N VAL A 396 12.83 39.02 2.85
CA VAL A 396 13.25 39.10 4.26
C VAL A 396 12.56 38.09 5.20
N ARG A 397 11.62 37.29 4.69
CA ARG A 397 10.95 36.20 5.41
C ARG A 397 11.33 34.82 4.83
N ASP A 398 12.43 34.75 4.08
CA ASP A 398 12.96 33.53 3.46
C ASP A 398 11.98 32.89 2.44
N ARG A 399 11.15 33.71 1.79
CA ARG A 399 10.21 33.24 0.74
C ARG A 399 10.79 33.50 -0.65
N LEU A 400 10.74 32.49 -1.52
CA LEU A 400 11.29 32.54 -2.88
C LEU A 400 10.57 33.59 -3.75
N THR A 401 11.27 34.62 -4.22
CA THR A 401 10.71 35.71 -5.03
C THR A 401 11.15 35.72 -6.50
N LEU A 402 12.29 35.09 -6.81
CA LEU A 402 12.81 34.98 -8.17
C LEU A 402 13.51 33.64 -8.33
N VAL A 403 13.25 32.98 -9.46
CA VAL A 403 14.09 31.92 -10.01
C VAL A 403 14.67 32.44 -11.32
N ARG A 404 15.99 32.34 -11.48
CA ARG A 404 16.68 32.60 -12.74
C ARG A 404 17.31 31.31 -13.23
N ASP A 405 16.91 30.85 -14.41
CA ASP A 405 17.50 29.65 -15.01
C ASP A 405 18.90 29.92 -15.61
N ALA A 406 19.55 28.87 -16.11
CA ALA A 406 20.93 28.95 -16.62
C ALA A 406 21.10 29.76 -17.91
N VAL A 407 20.01 30.08 -18.62
CA VAL A 407 20.04 30.98 -19.79
C VAL A 407 19.54 32.39 -19.44
N GLY A 408 19.19 32.64 -18.18
CA GLY A 408 18.82 33.95 -17.65
C GLY A 408 17.32 34.26 -17.66
N ASN A 409 16.46 33.30 -18.01
CA ASN A 409 15.01 33.49 -17.93
C ASN A 409 14.57 33.59 -16.47
N GLU A 410 13.58 34.44 -16.21
CA GLU A 410 13.15 34.78 -14.85
C GLU A 410 11.71 34.36 -14.58
N THR A 411 11.46 33.67 -13.47
CA THR A 411 10.11 33.48 -12.92
C THR A 411 10.01 34.18 -11.57
N ARG A 412 9.00 35.04 -11.41
CA ARG A 412 8.84 35.92 -10.24
C ARG A 412 7.60 35.57 -9.44
N TYR A 413 7.71 35.67 -8.12
CA TYR A 413 6.63 35.39 -7.17
C TYR A 413 6.42 36.55 -6.22
N ARG A 414 5.17 36.79 -5.83
CA ARG A 414 4.83 37.74 -4.78
C ARG A 414 3.84 37.15 -3.80
N TYR A 415 4.00 37.56 -2.56
CA TYR A 415 3.22 37.04 -1.44
C TYR A 415 2.53 38.15 -0.68
N ASP A 416 1.40 37.82 -0.06
CA ASP A 416 0.77 38.66 0.94
C ASP A 416 1.54 38.63 2.29
N THR A 417 1.01 39.31 3.31
CA THR A 417 1.60 39.33 4.66
C THR A 417 1.50 38.00 5.40
N SER A 418 0.61 37.12 4.98
CA SER A 418 0.35 35.81 5.58
C SER A 418 1.15 34.68 4.92
N GLY A 419 1.87 34.95 3.82
CA GLY A 419 2.66 33.95 3.11
C GLY A 419 1.97 33.34 1.90
N ASN A 420 0.77 33.80 1.52
CA ASN A 420 0.07 33.27 0.35
C ASN A 420 0.61 33.91 -0.93
N MET A 421 0.88 33.09 -1.96
CA MET A 421 1.36 33.56 -3.26
C MET A 421 0.22 34.25 -4.01
N ILE A 422 0.28 35.56 -4.17
CA ILE A 422 -0.78 36.37 -4.79
C ILE A 422 -0.51 36.71 -6.25
N GLU A 423 0.75 36.66 -6.69
CA GLU A 423 1.15 36.87 -8.08
C GLU A 423 2.26 35.89 -8.48
N GLN A 424 2.18 35.36 -9.69
CA GLN A 424 3.26 34.62 -10.35
C GLN A 424 3.43 35.19 -11.77
N THR A 425 4.65 35.59 -12.12
CA THR A 425 5.01 36.02 -13.48
C THR A 425 5.99 35.02 -14.06
N ASP A 426 5.64 34.41 -15.18
CA ASP A 426 6.51 33.46 -15.88
C ASP A 426 7.60 34.16 -16.72
N ALA A 427 8.51 33.38 -17.30
CA ALA A 427 9.61 33.89 -18.13
C ALA A 427 9.19 34.61 -19.42
N ARG A 428 7.94 34.43 -19.87
CA ARG A 428 7.36 35.18 -20.99
C ARG A 428 6.65 36.45 -20.56
N GLY A 429 6.61 36.72 -19.25
CA GLY A 429 5.92 37.86 -18.65
C GLY A 429 4.43 37.64 -18.43
N ASN A 430 3.91 36.41 -18.57
CA ASN A 430 2.51 36.13 -18.32
C ASN A 430 2.23 36.12 -16.82
N LEU A 431 1.18 36.82 -16.40
CA LEU A 431 0.87 37.08 -14.99
C LEU A 431 -0.37 36.33 -14.51
N TRP A 432 -0.18 35.47 -13.51
CA TRP A 432 -1.25 34.85 -12.74
C TRP A 432 -1.48 35.60 -11.44
N ARG A 433 -2.74 35.72 -11.02
CA ARG A 433 -3.13 36.35 -9.76
C ARG A 433 -4.01 35.42 -8.95
N TYR A 434 -3.79 35.39 -7.64
CA TYR A 434 -4.51 34.51 -6.72
C TYR A 434 -5.10 35.32 -5.57
N ALA A 435 -6.28 34.92 -5.11
CA ALA A 435 -6.90 35.47 -3.91
C ALA A 435 -7.23 34.34 -2.94
N TYR A 436 -7.10 34.62 -1.66
CA TYR A 436 -7.29 33.66 -0.58
C TYR A 436 -8.33 34.15 0.42
N ASP A 437 -9.01 33.22 1.06
CA ASP A 437 -9.85 33.53 2.21
C ASP A 437 -9.03 33.71 3.50
N LYS A 438 -9.73 34.03 4.60
CA LYS A 438 -9.11 34.23 5.92
C LYS A 438 -8.46 32.97 6.52
N HIS A 439 -8.70 31.79 5.94
CA HIS A 439 -8.07 30.53 6.33
C HIS A 439 -6.97 30.12 5.34
N HIS A 440 -6.51 31.05 4.49
CA HIS A 440 -5.44 30.82 3.53
C HIS A 440 -5.77 29.78 2.45
N ARG A 441 -7.06 29.65 2.10
CA ARG A 441 -7.52 28.79 1.01
C ARG A 441 -7.78 29.61 -0.25
N MET A 442 -7.29 29.17 -1.41
CA MET A 442 -7.42 29.90 -2.68
C MET A 442 -8.88 29.94 -3.12
N ILE A 443 -9.48 31.13 -3.23
CA ILE A 443 -10.88 31.32 -3.63
C ILE A 443 -11.03 31.89 -5.05
N GLU A 444 -9.99 32.54 -5.57
CA GLU A 444 -9.95 33.04 -6.94
C GLU A 444 -8.58 32.80 -7.55
N MET A 445 -8.59 32.46 -8.84
CA MET A 445 -7.41 32.47 -9.69
C MET A 445 -7.76 33.22 -10.97
N ARG A 446 -6.88 34.13 -11.37
CA ARG A 446 -6.93 34.84 -12.65
C ARG A 446 -5.74 34.46 -13.49
N ASP A 447 -6.02 34.02 -14.70
CA ASP A 447 -5.00 33.73 -15.69
C ASP A 447 -4.48 35.03 -16.37
N PRO A 448 -3.44 34.94 -17.20
CA PRO A 448 -2.90 36.06 -17.98
C PRO A 448 -3.89 36.77 -18.92
N GLN A 449 -4.99 36.14 -19.35
CA GLN A 449 -6.07 36.84 -20.07
C GLN A 449 -7.15 37.41 -19.14
N ASN A 450 -6.93 37.34 -17.82
CA ASN A 450 -7.85 37.77 -16.78
C ASN A 450 -9.14 36.93 -16.72
N ASN A 451 -9.11 35.70 -17.27
CA ASN A 451 -10.17 34.73 -17.05
C ASN A 451 -10.18 34.30 -15.59
N LEU A 452 -11.37 34.15 -15.01
CA LEU A 452 -11.53 33.95 -13.58
C LEU A 452 -12.04 32.55 -13.27
N THR A 453 -11.27 31.80 -12.50
CA THR A 453 -11.71 30.57 -11.85
C THR A 453 -12.01 30.85 -10.39
N ARG A 454 -13.14 30.34 -9.87
CA ARG A 454 -13.54 30.50 -8.47
C ARG A 454 -13.63 29.15 -7.77
N TYR A 455 -13.20 29.12 -6.52
CA TYR A 455 -13.26 27.94 -5.67
C TYR A 455 -14.13 28.19 -4.44
N GLN A 456 -14.89 27.18 -4.04
CA GLN A 456 -15.81 27.24 -2.91
C GLN A 456 -15.46 26.12 -1.94
N TYR A 457 -15.47 26.43 -0.64
CA TYR A 457 -15.14 25.48 0.41
C TYR A 457 -16.21 25.45 1.49
N ASP A 458 -16.41 24.30 2.10
CA ASP A 458 -17.20 24.17 3.32
C ASP A 458 -16.45 24.67 4.56
N ARG A 459 -17.08 24.50 5.73
CA ARG A 459 -16.48 24.84 7.03
C ARG A 459 -15.36 23.88 7.45
N GLY A 460 -15.38 22.65 6.96
CA GLY A 460 -14.36 21.62 7.23
C GLY A 460 -13.07 21.80 6.44
N GLY A 461 -13.08 22.63 5.39
CA GLY A 461 -11.92 22.79 4.51
C GLY A 461 -12.07 22.13 3.15
N ASN A 462 -13.15 21.38 2.92
CA ASN A 462 -13.33 20.60 1.69
C ASN A 462 -13.80 21.51 0.55
N MET A 463 -13.24 21.33 -0.65
CA MET A 463 -13.66 22.07 -1.84
C MET A 463 -15.02 21.55 -2.31
N VAL A 464 -16.09 22.32 -2.15
CA VAL A 464 -17.46 21.91 -2.52
C VAL A 464 -17.88 22.38 -3.90
N GLY A 465 -17.08 23.24 -4.55
CA GLY A 465 -17.32 23.59 -5.93
C GLY A 465 -16.22 24.42 -6.58
N MET A 466 -16.22 24.38 -7.90
CA MET A 466 -15.34 25.13 -8.78
C MET A 466 -16.18 25.71 -9.91
N VAL A 467 -15.95 26.98 -10.23
CA VAL A 467 -16.53 27.64 -11.40
C VAL A 467 -15.41 27.96 -12.36
N ASP A 468 -15.46 27.41 -13.57
CA ASP A 468 -14.50 27.68 -14.62
C ASP A 468 -14.70 29.09 -15.24
N PRO A 469 -13.78 29.57 -16.10
CA PRO A 469 -13.94 30.85 -16.78
C PRO A 469 -15.18 31.01 -17.65
N LEU A 470 -15.77 29.91 -18.13
CA LEU A 470 -16.97 29.90 -18.96
C LEU A 470 -18.26 29.93 -18.11
N GLY A 471 -18.13 29.82 -16.78
CA GLY A 471 -19.25 29.79 -15.85
C GLY A 471 -19.79 28.38 -15.57
N HIS A 472 -19.15 27.34 -16.09
CA HIS A 472 -19.51 25.96 -15.79
C HIS A 472 -19.13 25.63 -14.35
N THR A 473 -20.04 24.99 -13.63
CA THR A 473 -19.88 24.71 -12.20
C THR A 473 -19.78 23.21 -11.95
N THR A 474 -18.64 22.77 -11.41
CA THR A 474 -18.48 21.43 -10.84
C THR A 474 -18.71 21.50 -9.34
N ARG A 475 -19.43 20.51 -8.77
CA ARG A 475 -19.70 20.44 -7.31
C ARG A 475 -19.23 19.13 -6.73
N TYR A 476 -18.91 19.16 -5.44
CA TYR A 476 -18.46 17.99 -4.70
C TYR A 476 -19.23 17.86 -3.39
N GLU A 477 -19.59 16.63 -3.04
CA GLU A 477 -20.17 16.27 -1.75
C GLU A 477 -19.19 15.41 -0.96
N TYR A 478 -19.21 15.53 0.37
CA TYR A 478 -18.31 14.83 1.28
C TYR A 478 -19.09 14.18 2.42
N ASP A 479 -18.55 13.09 2.97
CA ASP A 479 -19.03 12.51 4.22
C ASP A 479 -18.46 13.24 5.46
N ALA A 480 -18.89 12.81 6.66
CA ALA A 480 -18.44 13.40 7.91
C ALA A 480 -16.94 13.22 8.21
N ARG A 481 -16.24 12.34 7.48
CA ARG A 481 -14.79 12.13 7.56
C ARG A 481 -14.02 12.96 6.52
N GLY A 482 -14.71 13.79 5.73
CA GLY A 482 -14.09 14.62 4.68
C GLY A 482 -13.74 13.84 3.41
N ARG A 483 -14.35 12.66 3.20
CA ARG A 483 -14.12 11.86 1.98
C ARG A 483 -15.16 12.21 0.93
N ARG A 484 -14.74 12.41 -0.31
CA ARG A 484 -15.62 12.84 -1.41
C ARG A 484 -16.59 11.72 -1.76
N THR A 485 -17.89 11.92 -1.56
CA THR A 485 -18.95 10.94 -1.88
C THR A 485 -19.56 11.17 -3.25
N LYS A 486 -19.50 12.39 -3.78
CA LYS A 486 -19.95 12.69 -5.15
C LYS A 486 -19.08 13.72 -5.87
N SER A 487 -19.03 13.60 -7.18
CA SER A 487 -18.65 14.65 -8.13
C SER A 487 -19.83 14.90 -9.06
N ILE A 488 -20.21 16.16 -9.20
CA ILE A 488 -21.33 16.60 -10.04
C ILE A 488 -20.75 17.51 -11.11
N ASP A 489 -20.79 17.03 -12.36
CA ASP A 489 -20.27 17.73 -13.52
C ASP A 489 -21.22 18.88 -13.94
N PRO A 490 -20.73 19.85 -14.74
CA PRO A 490 -21.54 21.00 -15.13
C PRO A 490 -22.81 20.67 -15.92
N ASP A 491 -22.83 19.54 -16.60
CA ASP A 491 -23.98 19.00 -17.34
C ASP A 491 -24.97 18.22 -16.45
N GLY A 492 -24.66 18.07 -15.16
CA GLY A 492 -25.45 17.35 -14.17
C GLY A 492 -25.09 15.88 -14.03
N GLY A 493 -24.08 15.37 -14.75
CA GLY A 493 -23.55 14.02 -14.55
C GLY A 493 -23.06 13.81 -13.12
N VAL A 494 -23.43 12.70 -12.48
CA VAL A 494 -23.07 12.42 -11.08
C VAL A 494 -22.22 11.18 -10.97
N THR A 495 -20.96 11.35 -10.60
CA THR A 495 -20.09 10.24 -10.17
C THR A 495 -20.20 10.06 -8.67
N THR A 496 -20.46 8.83 -8.19
CA THR A 496 -20.61 8.52 -6.76
C THR A 496 -19.50 7.58 -6.28
N PHE A 497 -18.99 7.84 -5.07
CA PHE A 497 -17.94 7.07 -4.42
C PHE A 497 -18.44 6.52 -3.08
N LYS A 498 -18.10 5.26 -2.77
CA LYS A 498 -18.33 4.65 -1.45
C LYS A 498 -17.02 4.14 -0.85
N TYR A 499 -16.96 4.15 0.47
CA TYR A 499 -15.78 3.76 1.23
C TYR A 499 -16.15 2.86 2.40
N ASP A 500 -15.22 1.99 2.80
CA ASP A 500 -15.31 1.23 4.05
C ASP A 500 -14.86 2.07 5.27
N LEU A 501 -14.65 1.41 6.41
CA LEU A 501 -14.21 2.08 7.64
C LEU A 501 -12.70 2.41 7.66
N ASP A 502 -11.90 1.73 6.86
CA ASP A 502 -10.44 1.90 6.74
C ASP A 502 -10.06 2.92 5.65
N ASN A 503 -11.06 3.54 5.02
CA ASN A 503 -10.96 4.54 3.95
C ASN A 503 -10.62 3.97 2.57
N ASN A 504 -10.80 2.67 2.37
CA ASN A 504 -10.67 2.07 1.05
C ASN A 504 -11.94 2.32 0.24
N MET A 505 -11.80 2.64 -1.05
CA MET A 505 -12.93 2.88 -1.94
C MET A 505 -13.55 1.55 -2.35
N THR A 506 -14.78 1.28 -1.94
CA THR A 506 -15.48 0.00 -2.21
C THR A 506 -16.36 0.04 -3.44
N SER A 507 -16.72 1.23 -3.93
CA SER A 507 -17.56 1.38 -5.12
C SER A 507 -17.37 2.72 -5.82
N LEU A 508 -17.38 2.68 -7.15
CA LEU A 508 -17.40 3.82 -8.05
C LEU A 508 -18.58 3.66 -9.02
N THR A 509 -19.51 4.61 -9.01
CA THR A 509 -20.61 4.65 -9.99
C THR A 509 -20.42 5.86 -10.88
N ASP A 510 -20.35 5.65 -12.20
CA ASP A 510 -20.21 6.72 -13.19
C ASP A 510 -21.54 7.49 -13.42
N PRO A 511 -21.53 8.60 -14.18
CA PRO A 511 -22.74 9.39 -14.45
C PRO A 511 -23.88 8.65 -15.16
N VAL A 512 -23.59 7.55 -15.86
CA VAL A 512 -24.59 6.76 -16.58
C VAL A 512 -25.05 5.52 -15.78
N GLY A 513 -24.55 5.34 -14.56
CA GLY A 513 -24.97 4.30 -13.63
C GLY A 513 -24.13 3.02 -13.64
N ASN A 514 -23.06 2.96 -14.45
CA ASN A 514 -22.16 1.81 -14.43
C ASN A 514 -21.39 1.80 -13.11
N THR A 515 -21.40 0.67 -12.41
CA THR A 515 -20.81 0.55 -11.08
C THR A 515 -19.67 -0.44 -11.08
N SER A 516 -18.48 0.02 -10.69
CA SER A 516 -17.34 -0.84 -10.35
C SER A 516 -17.28 -1.03 -8.84
N GLN A 517 -16.88 -2.21 -8.38
CA GLN A 517 -16.74 -2.54 -6.95
C GLN A 517 -15.32 -3.04 -6.67
N PHE A 518 -14.83 -2.79 -5.46
CA PHE A 518 -13.49 -3.16 -5.04
C PHE A 518 -13.55 -3.81 -3.65
N THR A 519 -12.80 -4.89 -3.47
CA THR A 519 -12.65 -5.56 -2.16
C THR A 519 -11.21 -5.48 -1.69
N TYR A 520 -11.03 -5.54 -0.37
CA TYR A 520 -9.73 -5.39 0.27
C TYR A 520 -9.53 -6.46 1.34
N ASP A 521 -8.29 -6.82 1.63
CA ASP A 521 -7.94 -7.64 2.79
C ASP A 521 -7.78 -6.80 4.08
N SER A 522 -7.43 -7.46 5.19
CA SER A 522 -7.22 -6.80 6.48
C SER A 522 -6.03 -5.84 6.53
N ARG A 523 -5.15 -5.85 5.51
CA ARG A 523 -4.06 -4.90 5.33
C ARG A 523 -4.42 -3.77 4.37
N SER A 524 -5.69 -3.66 3.98
CA SER A 524 -6.18 -2.67 3.01
C SER A 524 -5.58 -2.82 1.60
N ARG A 525 -5.15 -4.03 1.23
CA ARG A 525 -4.69 -4.34 -0.14
C ARG A 525 -5.87 -4.82 -0.98
N GLN A 526 -5.99 -4.32 -2.20
CA GLN A 526 -7.14 -4.64 -3.06
C GLN A 526 -7.08 -6.09 -3.53
N THR A 527 -8.04 -6.92 -3.13
CA THR A 527 -8.10 -8.35 -3.48
C THR A 527 -8.95 -8.62 -4.72
N SER A 528 -9.89 -7.74 -5.05
CA SER A 528 -10.65 -7.85 -6.29
C SER A 528 -11.17 -6.52 -6.83
N GLU A 529 -11.40 -6.49 -8.15
CA GLU A 529 -12.14 -5.47 -8.86
C GLU A 529 -13.26 -6.14 -9.66
N ILE A 530 -14.50 -5.67 -9.50
CA ILE A 530 -15.66 -6.14 -10.25
C ILE A 530 -16.09 -5.00 -11.17
N ASP A 531 -16.05 -5.24 -12.47
CA ASP A 531 -16.48 -4.25 -13.47
C ASP A 531 -18.02 -4.17 -13.56
N PRO A 532 -18.57 -3.17 -14.28
CA PRO A 532 -20.01 -3.00 -14.43
C PRO A 532 -20.74 -4.17 -15.10
N LEU A 533 -20.01 -5.07 -15.77
CA LEU A 533 -20.53 -6.27 -16.41
C LEU A 533 -20.43 -7.51 -15.50
N GLY A 534 -19.95 -7.34 -14.27
CA GLY A 534 -19.76 -8.43 -13.30
C GLY A 534 -18.49 -9.25 -13.52
N LYS A 535 -17.58 -8.83 -14.41
CA LYS A 535 -16.30 -9.52 -14.59
C LYS A 535 -15.32 -9.12 -13.50
N VAL A 536 -14.59 -10.11 -12.99
CA VAL A 536 -13.72 -9.96 -11.82
C VAL A 536 -12.26 -10.00 -12.23
N ILE A 537 -11.46 -9.11 -11.64
CA ILE A 537 -10.00 -9.26 -11.53
C ILE A 537 -9.71 -9.63 -10.08
N GLN A 538 -8.85 -10.63 -9.84
CA GLN A 538 -8.42 -11.03 -8.51
C GLN A 538 -6.92 -10.80 -8.34
N TYR A 539 -6.52 -10.49 -7.12
CA TYR A 539 -5.13 -10.23 -6.72
C TYR A 539 -4.81 -11.00 -5.44
N ASP A 540 -3.76 -11.81 -5.48
CA ASP A 540 -3.21 -12.48 -4.30
C ASP A 540 -1.85 -11.90 -3.97
N TYR A 541 -1.60 -11.68 -2.69
CA TYR A 541 -0.36 -11.09 -2.19
C TYR A 541 0.33 -12.02 -1.21
N ASP A 542 1.66 -11.93 -1.10
CA ASP A 542 2.42 -12.57 -0.04
C ASP A 542 2.32 -11.79 1.29
N ALA A 543 3.14 -12.17 2.27
CA ALA A 543 3.16 -11.57 3.60
C ALA A 543 3.78 -10.16 3.64
N VAL A 544 4.59 -9.79 2.64
CA VAL A 544 5.31 -8.51 2.56
C VAL A 544 4.76 -7.63 1.43
N ASP A 545 3.51 -7.87 1.04
CA ASP A 545 2.71 -7.07 0.11
C ASP A 545 3.10 -7.19 -1.37
N ASN A 546 3.91 -8.19 -1.75
CA ASN A 546 4.16 -8.47 -3.16
C ASN A 546 2.96 -9.18 -3.81
N LEU A 547 2.57 -8.75 -5.01
CA LEU A 547 1.55 -9.42 -5.81
C LEU A 547 2.11 -10.73 -6.34
N ILE A 548 1.61 -11.87 -5.87
CA ILE A 548 2.09 -13.21 -6.29
C ILE A 548 1.21 -13.87 -7.35
N ARG A 549 -0.03 -13.42 -7.51
CA ARG A 549 -0.94 -13.92 -8.53
C ARG A 549 -1.97 -12.87 -8.93
N LYS A 550 -2.25 -12.80 -10.23
CA LYS A 550 -3.33 -11.99 -10.80
C LYS A 550 -4.18 -12.84 -11.73
N THR A 551 -5.48 -12.87 -11.47
CA THR A 551 -6.47 -13.47 -12.38
C THR A 551 -7.23 -12.35 -13.08
N ASP A 552 -7.18 -12.29 -14.40
CA ASP A 552 -7.87 -11.24 -15.16
C ASP A 552 -9.34 -11.57 -15.45
N ARG A 553 -10.04 -10.63 -16.09
CA ARG A 553 -11.47 -10.73 -16.45
C ARG A 553 -11.80 -11.86 -17.43
N LEU A 554 -10.79 -12.50 -18.02
CA LEU A 554 -10.91 -13.66 -18.91
C LEU A 554 -10.47 -14.96 -18.21
N MET A 555 -10.28 -14.94 -16.88
CA MET A 555 -9.78 -16.05 -16.07
C MET A 555 -8.35 -16.51 -16.46
N ARG A 556 -7.58 -15.64 -17.13
CA ARG A 556 -6.16 -15.88 -17.38
C ARG A 556 -5.38 -15.53 -16.12
N VAL A 557 -4.44 -16.40 -15.75
CA VAL A 557 -3.67 -16.26 -14.52
C VAL A 557 -2.25 -15.82 -14.87
N THR A 558 -1.74 -14.87 -14.11
CA THR A 558 -0.32 -14.48 -14.11
C THR A 558 0.23 -14.72 -12.72
N ASP A 559 1.24 -15.59 -12.62
CA ASP A 559 1.96 -15.86 -11.37
C ASP A 559 3.27 -15.08 -11.34
N TYR A 560 3.58 -14.47 -10.19
CA TYR A 560 4.78 -13.68 -9.96
C TYR A 560 5.62 -14.33 -8.86
N ARG A 561 6.95 -14.33 -9.01
CA ARG A 561 7.87 -14.77 -7.96
C ARG A 561 8.94 -13.73 -7.71
N TYR A 562 9.31 -13.59 -6.45
CA TYR A 562 10.29 -12.63 -5.98
C TYR A 562 11.48 -13.35 -5.35
N ASP A 563 12.65 -12.74 -5.40
CA ASP A 563 13.82 -13.18 -4.65
C ASP A 563 13.83 -12.67 -3.20
N GLU A 564 14.90 -12.97 -2.47
CA GLU A 564 15.08 -12.58 -1.07
C GLU A 564 15.37 -11.08 -0.89
N LEU A 565 15.38 -10.30 -1.96
CA LEU A 565 15.56 -8.86 -1.96
C LEU A 565 14.30 -8.11 -2.42
N ASP A 566 13.15 -8.79 -2.49
CA ASP A 566 11.86 -8.29 -3.02
C ASP A 566 11.87 -7.94 -4.51
N ARG A 567 12.77 -8.54 -5.30
CA ARG A 567 12.85 -8.28 -6.74
C ARG A 567 12.09 -9.34 -7.52
N LEU A 568 11.26 -8.93 -8.47
CA LEU A 568 10.51 -9.84 -9.33
C LEU A 568 11.48 -10.64 -10.21
N VAL A 569 11.59 -11.95 -10.00
CA VAL A 569 12.50 -12.83 -10.77
C VAL A 569 11.78 -13.66 -11.83
N THR A 570 10.47 -13.91 -11.68
CA THR A 570 9.70 -14.60 -12.73
C THR A 570 8.28 -14.08 -12.84
N GLU A 571 7.79 -13.96 -14.07
CA GLU A 571 6.38 -13.75 -14.40
C GLU A 571 5.90 -14.89 -15.32
N THR A 572 4.84 -15.61 -14.95
CA THR A 572 4.34 -16.76 -15.72
C THR A 572 2.89 -16.56 -16.12
N TRP A 573 2.62 -16.48 -17.43
CA TRP A 573 1.29 -16.39 -18.01
C TRP A 573 0.72 -17.77 -18.29
N LEU A 574 -0.37 -18.09 -17.59
CA LEU A 574 -1.09 -19.35 -17.70
C LEU A 574 -2.34 -19.18 -18.59
N PRO A 575 -2.50 -20.02 -19.62
CA PRO A 575 -3.65 -19.98 -20.52
C PRO A 575 -4.88 -20.62 -19.85
N SER A 576 -5.61 -19.80 -19.10
CA SER A 576 -6.84 -20.13 -18.34
C SER A 576 -6.67 -21.06 -17.12
N ALA A 577 -7.33 -20.73 -16.02
CA ALA A 577 -7.50 -21.62 -14.87
C ALA A 577 -8.31 -22.89 -15.21
N THR A 578 -9.12 -22.86 -16.27
CA THR A 578 -9.95 -23.98 -16.72
C THR A 578 -9.25 -24.86 -17.77
N GLY A 579 -8.22 -25.61 -17.33
CA GLY A 579 -7.89 -26.95 -17.84
C GLY A 579 -7.69 -27.19 -19.35
N SER A 580 -7.53 -26.18 -20.22
CA SER A 580 -7.14 -26.43 -21.61
C SER A 580 -5.64 -26.72 -21.66
N ALA A 581 -5.28 -27.99 -21.51
CA ALA A 581 -3.92 -28.52 -21.43
C ALA A 581 -3.05 -28.35 -22.71
N SER A 582 -3.35 -27.37 -23.57
CA SER A 582 -2.74 -27.26 -24.91
C SER A 582 -1.90 -25.99 -25.14
N ALA A 583 -1.78 -25.09 -24.18
CA ALA A 583 -0.87 -23.95 -24.30
C ALA A 583 0.16 -24.00 -23.18
N SER A 584 1.45 -24.04 -23.56
CA SER A 584 2.55 -23.98 -22.61
C SER A 584 2.50 -22.65 -21.86
N PRO A 585 2.81 -22.64 -20.54
CA PRO A 585 3.00 -21.38 -19.82
C PRO A 585 4.05 -20.55 -20.55
N ASN A 586 3.80 -19.25 -20.70
CA ASN A 586 4.86 -18.33 -21.10
C ASN A 586 5.49 -17.75 -19.84
N THR A 587 6.79 -17.94 -19.66
CA THR A 587 7.51 -17.46 -18.48
C THR A 587 8.57 -16.48 -18.92
N ILE A 588 8.56 -15.30 -18.29
CA ILE A 588 9.63 -14.32 -18.36
C ILE A 588 10.45 -14.42 -17.08
N GLU A 589 11.76 -14.55 -17.21
CA GLU A 589 12.74 -14.55 -16.13
C GLU A 589 13.50 -13.21 -16.12
N TYR A 590 13.81 -12.71 -14.93
CA TYR A 590 14.50 -11.44 -14.71
C TYR A 590 15.68 -11.66 -13.77
N ASP A 591 16.88 -11.23 -14.16
CA ASP A 591 18.06 -11.19 -13.28
C ASP A 591 18.52 -9.76 -13.03
N TYR A 592 19.02 -9.52 -11.82
CA TYR A 592 19.46 -8.20 -11.37
C TYR A 592 20.89 -8.25 -10.84
N ASP A 593 21.62 -7.15 -10.98
CA ASP A 593 22.89 -6.95 -10.28
C ASP A 593 22.69 -6.60 -8.79
N LEU A 594 23.77 -6.25 -8.11
CA LEU A 594 23.70 -5.89 -6.69
C LEU A 594 23.03 -4.52 -6.46
N ALA A 595 23.06 -3.59 -7.41
CA ALA A 595 22.41 -2.29 -7.28
C ALA A 595 20.94 -2.28 -7.74
N TYR A 596 20.31 -3.46 -7.89
CA TYR A 596 18.93 -3.63 -8.35
C TYR A 596 18.72 -3.25 -9.83
N ASN A 597 19.79 -3.16 -10.62
CA ASN A 597 19.66 -2.97 -12.06
C ASN A 597 19.32 -4.29 -12.73
N LEU A 598 18.39 -4.25 -13.68
CA LEU A 598 17.98 -5.40 -14.48
C LEU A 598 19.06 -5.75 -15.50
N VAL A 599 19.81 -6.82 -15.30
CA VAL A 599 20.91 -7.20 -16.21
C VAL A 599 20.49 -8.22 -17.27
N HIS A 600 19.38 -8.91 -17.04
CA HIS A 600 18.91 -10.00 -17.90
C HIS A 600 17.39 -10.08 -17.90
N VAL A 601 16.81 -10.25 -19.09
CA VAL A 601 15.40 -10.65 -19.27
C VAL A 601 15.36 -11.72 -20.33
N LYS A 602 14.70 -12.84 -20.07
CA LYS A 602 14.47 -13.86 -21.10
C LYS A 602 13.11 -14.50 -21.00
N ASP A 603 12.64 -15.00 -22.12
CA ASP A 603 11.58 -15.99 -22.21
C ASP A 603 12.08 -17.22 -22.99
N ALA A 604 11.16 -18.11 -23.38
CA ALA A 604 11.52 -19.30 -24.16
C ALA A 604 12.05 -19.00 -25.58
N PHE A 605 11.90 -17.76 -26.07
CA PHE A 605 12.15 -17.37 -27.45
C PHE A 605 13.19 -16.26 -27.60
N SER A 606 13.36 -15.40 -26.60
CA SER A 606 14.19 -14.19 -26.67
C SER A 606 14.91 -13.94 -25.36
N GLU A 607 16.06 -13.30 -25.47
CA GLU A 607 16.91 -12.90 -24.36
C GLU A 607 17.35 -11.44 -24.58
N LEU A 608 17.34 -10.64 -23.54
CA LEU A 608 17.83 -9.27 -23.53
C LEU A 608 18.81 -9.13 -22.37
N THR A 609 19.99 -8.58 -22.64
CA THR A 609 20.99 -8.27 -21.62
C THR A 609 21.24 -6.77 -21.57
N TYR A 610 21.51 -6.28 -20.36
CA TYR A 610 21.74 -4.87 -20.09
C TYR A 610 23.09 -4.70 -19.39
N ALA A 611 23.83 -3.68 -19.78
CA ALA A 611 25.03 -3.24 -19.07
C ALA A 611 24.86 -1.82 -18.57
N TYR A 612 25.45 -1.52 -17.42
CA TYR A 612 25.33 -0.25 -16.73
C TYR A 612 26.71 0.35 -16.48
N ASP A 613 26.76 1.69 -16.43
CA ASP A 613 27.94 2.41 -15.96
C ASP A 613 27.92 2.61 -14.43
N ALA A 614 28.91 3.33 -13.90
CA ALA A 614 29.04 3.54 -12.45
C ALA A 614 27.97 4.49 -11.85
N ARG A 615 27.01 4.97 -12.66
CA ARG A 615 25.88 5.80 -12.23
C ARG A 615 24.52 5.15 -12.52
N ASP A 616 24.51 3.83 -12.71
CA ASP A 616 23.30 3.04 -13.03
C ASP A 616 22.63 3.45 -14.35
N ARG A 617 23.39 4.00 -15.30
CA ARG A 617 22.85 4.34 -16.62
C ARG A 617 23.11 3.20 -17.59
N VAL A 618 22.10 2.83 -18.36
CA VAL A 618 22.18 1.73 -19.34
C VAL A 618 23.15 2.10 -20.46
N ILE A 619 24.33 1.49 -20.49
CA ILE A 619 25.30 1.71 -21.58
C ILE A 619 25.15 0.72 -22.72
N THR A 620 24.52 -0.44 -22.48
CA THR A 620 24.25 -1.43 -23.54
C THR A 620 22.90 -2.09 -23.34
N VAL A 621 22.15 -2.27 -24.44
CA VAL A 621 21.01 -3.21 -24.54
C VAL A 621 21.30 -4.16 -25.69
N ASP A 622 21.36 -5.46 -25.42
CA ASP A 622 21.73 -6.48 -26.40
C ASP A 622 20.68 -7.59 -26.42
N ASN A 623 20.15 -7.94 -27.60
CA ASN A 623 19.19 -9.02 -27.75
C ASN A 623 19.77 -10.44 -27.70
N ALA A 624 21.02 -10.58 -27.29
CA ALA A 624 21.75 -11.83 -27.03
C ALA A 624 21.62 -12.89 -28.15
N GLY A 625 21.34 -12.47 -29.38
CA GLY A 625 21.14 -13.37 -30.51
C GLY A 625 19.82 -14.15 -30.47
N THR A 626 18.71 -13.50 -30.06
CA THR A 626 17.33 -14.02 -30.13
C THR A 626 17.08 -14.88 -31.39
N PRO A 627 16.74 -16.18 -31.24
CA PRO A 627 16.47 -17.07 -32.36
C PRO A 627 15.52 -16.47 -33.42
N GLY A 628 16.01 -16.39 -34.66
CA GLY A 628 15.23 -15.86 -35.79
C GLY A 628 15.29 -14.35 -35.98
N ALA A 629 15.93 -13.61 -35.08
CA ALA A 629 16.27 -12.20 -35.24
C ALA A 629 17.77 -12.03 -35.48
N PRO A 630 18.22 -10.95 -36.17
CA PRO A 630 19.64 -10.61 -36.18
C PRO A 630 20.11 -10.25 -34.76
N HIS A 631 21.36 -10.54 -34.43
CA HIS A 631 21.97 -10.04 -33.20
C HIS A 631 22.08 -8.51 -33.28
N VAL A 632 21.48 -7.79 -32.34
CA VAL A 632 21.48 -6.33 -32.28
C VAL A 632 21.86 -5.88 -30.87
N ALA A 633 22.90 -5.05 -30.79
CA ALA A 633 23.32 -4.35 -29.59
C ALA A 633 23.21 -2.84 -29.79
N LEU A 634 22.60 -2.14 -28.84
CA LEU A 634 22.53 -0.69 -28.77
C LEU A 634 23.50 -0.20 -27.69
N THR A 635 24.45 0.64 -28.04
CA THR A 635 25.39 1.26 -27.10
C THR A 635 25.05 2.72 -26.89
N TYR A 636 24.95 3.14 -25.62
CA TYR A 636 24.56 4.48 -25.21
C TYR A 636 25.78 5.23 -24.65
N THR A 637 25.79 6.54 -24.85
CA THR A 637 26.69 7.45 -24.14
C THR A 637 25.89 8.56 -23.49
N TYR A 638 26.45 9.17 -22.46
CA TYR A 638 25.76 10.17 -21.65
C TYR A 638 26.66 11.37 -21.36
N ASP A 639 26.02 12.51 -21.10
CA ASP A 639 26.68 13.66 -20.48
C ASP A 639 26.71 13.52 -18.93
N PRO A 640 27.37 14.43 -18.21
CA PRO A 640 27.35 14.45 -16.74
C PRO A 640 25.97 14.60 -16.08
N MET A 641 24.96 15.17 -16.75
CA MET A 641 23.59 15.28 -16.22
C MET A 641 22.73 14.04 -16.55
N SER A 642 23.34 13.00 -17.12
CA SER A 642 22.69 11.74 -17.53
C SER A 642 21.76 11.89 -18.73
N ASN A 643 21.92 12.94 -19.53
CA ASN A 643 21.28 13.04 -20.82
C ASN A 643 21.99 12.12 -21.83
N VAL A 644 21.24 11.35 -22.64
CA VAL A 644 21.80 10.46 -23.66
C VAL A 644 22.45 11.29 -24.77
N THR A 645 23.75 11.20 -24.98
CA THR A 645 24.47 11.96 -26.04
C THR A 645 24.61 11.19 -27.34
N SER A 646 24.58 9.85 -27.29
CA SER A 646 24.52 9.04 -28.49
C SER A 646 23.93 7.66 -28.25
N VAL A 647 23.36 7.08 -29.31
CA VAL A 647 22.98 5.67 -29.40
C VAL A 647 23.55 5.11 -30.69
N THR A 648 24.34 4.05 -30.60
CA THR A 648 24.91 3.35 -31.76
C THR A 648 24.38 1.94 -31.83
N ASP A 649 23.80 1.53 -32.96
CA ASP A 649 23.43 0.13 -33.20
C ASP A 649 24.58 -0.66 -33.81
N THR A 650 24.72 -1.90 -33.35
CA THR A 650 25.62 -2.90 -33.90
C THR A 650 24.77 -4.11 -34.28
N ILE A 651 24.79 -4.47 -35.56
CA ILE A 651 23.98 -5.57 -36.12
C ILE A 651 24.94 -6.68 -36.58
N GLU A 652 24.83 -7.86 -35.99
CA GLU A 652 25.69 -9.03 -36.26
C GLU A 652 27.19 -8.70 -36.08
N GLY A 653 27.50 -7.89 -35.05
CA GLY A 653 28.86 -7.39 -34.78
C GLY A 653 29.34 -6.28 -35.73
N VAL A 654 28.51 -5.81 -36.67
CA VAL A 654 28.85 -4.72 -37.60
C VAL A 654 28.19 -3.42 -37.17
N PRO A 655 28.94 -2.31 -36.98
CA PRO A 655 28.36 -1.01 -36.67
C PRO A 655 27.36 -0.55 -37.75
N GLY A 656 26.19 -0.11 -37.33
CA GLY A 656 25.09 0.38 -38.17
C GLY A 656 25.05 1.90 -38.24
N ALA A 657 24.07 2.50 -37.58
CA ALA A 657 23.88 3.93 -37.44
C ALA A 657 24.34 4.44 -36.06
N THR A 658 24.69 5.73 -36.00
CA THR A 658 24.80 6.45 -34.74
C THR A 658 23.78 7.57 -34.75
N THR A 659 22.91 7.60 -33.74
CA THR A 659 22.06 8.73 -33.44
C THR A 659 22.74 9.57 -32.37
N GLY A 660 23.09 10.81 -32.70
CA GLY A 660 23.68 11.77 -31.77
C GLY A 660 22.64 12.74 -31.24
N TYR A 661 22.78 13.15 -29.99
CA TYR A 661 21.89 14.07 -29.30
C TYR A 661 22.75 15.16 -28.66
N ALA A 662 22.35 16.41 -28.84
CA ALA A 662 22.98 17.57 -28.22
C ALA A 662 21.92 18.37 -27.47
N TYR A 663 22.28 18.87 -26.30
CA TYR A 663 21.37 19.58 -25.39
C TYR A 663 21.78 21.05 -25.28
N ASP A 664 20.81 21.92 -25.00
CA ASP A 664 21.06 23.32 -24.67
C ASP A 664 21.43 23.49 -23.18
N ALA A 665 21.67 24.74 -22.77
CA ALA A 665 22.07 25.06 -21.39
C ALA A 665 20.96 24.89 -20.34
N LEU A 666 19.76 24.46 -20.75
CA LEU A 666 18.67 24.03 -19.87
C LEU A 666 18.45 22.51 -19.94
N ASP A 667 19.42 21.77 -20.49
CA ASP A 667 19.37 20.33 -20.70
C ASP A 667 18.18 19.87 -21.57
N ARG A 668 17.73 20.72 -22.50
CA ARG A 668 16.69 20.39 -23.48
C ARG A 668 17.34 19.96 -24.78
N LEU A 669 16.77 18.93 -25.44
CA LEU A 669 17.29 18.43 -26.71
C LEU A 669 17.31 19.55 -27.77
N ALA A 670 18.48 20.00 -28.18
CA ALA A 670 18.66 21.08 -29.16
C ALA A 670 18.86 20.54 -30.57
N THR A 671 19.60 19.44 -30.71
CA THR A 671 19.88 18.82 -32.01
C THR A 671 19.89 17.31 -31.89
N LEU A 672 19.31 16.63 -32.89
CA LEU A 672 19.42 15.21 -33.13
C LEU A 672 20.05 14.97 -34.51
N THR A 673 21.03 14.10 -34.60
CA THR A 673 21.66 13.69 -35.87
C THR A 673 21.61 12.19 -36.04
N GLN A 674 21.48 11.69 -37.27
CA GLN A 674 21.68 10.27 -37.60
C GLN A 674 22.72 10.17 -38.70
N THR A 675 23.77 9.38 -38.47
CA THR A 675 24.88 9.15 -39.42
C THR A 675 25.25 7.68 -39.47
N ALA A 676 26.05 7.28 -40.46
CA ALA A 676 26.73 5.99 -40.41
C ALA A 676 27.65 5.93 -39.17
N ALA A 677 27.63 4.80 -38.45
CA ALA A 677 28.52 4.60 -37.31
C ALA A 677 29.99 4.55 -37.76
N PRO A 678 30.95 4.95 -36.91
CA PRO A 678 32.37 4.87 -37.23
C PRO A 678 32.79 3.46 -37.66
N GLY A 679 33.42 3.34 -38.83
CA GLY A 679 33.86 2.05 -39.38
C GLY A 679 32.76 1.22 -40.06
N ALA A 680 31.53 1.72 -40.15
CA ALA A 680 30.46 1.07 -40.88
C ALA A 680 30.76 1.07 -42.39
N THR A 681 30.83 -0.12 -43.01
CA THR A 681 31.11 -0.27 -44.46
C THR A 681 29.85 -0.45 -45.30
N GLY A 682 28.69 -0.61 -44.65
CA GLY A 682 27.43 -0.98 -45.29
C GLY A 682 27.43 -2.42 -45.83
N SER A 683 26.25 -3.01 -45.96
CA SER A 683 26.05 -4.28 -46.67
C SER A 683 24.68 -4.29 -47.38
N ALA A 684 24.44 -5.26 -48.25
CA ALA A 684 23.11 -5.44 -48.85
C ALA A 684 22.01 -5.75 -47.81
N ARG A 685 22.39 -6.29 -46.64
CA ARG A 685 21.49 -6.61 -45.52
C ARG A 685 21.34 -5.46 -44.52
N VAL A 686 22.34 -4.58 -44.44
CA VAL A 686 22.39 -3.39 -43.56
C VAL A 686 22.94 -2.20 -44.34
N PRO A 687 22.11 -1.47 -45.11
CA PRO A 687 22.53 -0.26 -45.80
C PRO A 687 22.93 0.82 -44.80
N LEU A 688 23.93 1.64 -45.15
CA LEU A 688 24.26 2.80 -44.32
C LEU A 688 23.09 3.80 -44.31
N PRO A 689 22.79 4.42 -43.15
CA PRO A 689 21.79 5.47 -43.10
C PRO A 689 22.25 6.66 -43.94
N SER A 690 21.29 7.35 -44.58
CA SER A 690 21.53 8.70 -45.07
C SER A 690 21.67 9.64 -43.87
N ASP A 691 22.60 10.59 -43.96
CA ASP A 691 22.74 11.64 -42.97
C ASP A 691 21.44 12.42 -42.78
N LYS A 692 21.03 12.63 -41.53
CA LYS A 692 19.85 13.41 -41.17
C LYS A 692 20.14 14.27 -39.96
N ARG A 693 19.45 15.40 -39.87
CA ARG A 693 19.51 16.29 -38.72
C ARG A 693 18.13 16.83 -38.38
N VAL A 694 17.85 16.97 -37.09
CA VAL A 694 16.67 17.63 -36.55
C VAL A 694 17.13 18.67 -35.54
N ASP A 695 16.74 19.93 -35.74
CA ASP A 695 16.99 21.00 -34.79
C ASP A 695 15.69 21.38 -34.08
N PHE A 696 15.79 21.55 -32.77
CA PHE A 696 14.71 21.93 -31.87
C PHE A 696 15.02 23.32 -31.31
N THR A 697 14.00 24.17 -31.28
CA THR A 697 14.08 25.49 -30.63
C THR A 697 12.91 25.64 -29.68
N TYR A 698 13.09 26.45 -28.64
CA TYR A 698 12.15 26.57 -27.55
C TYR A 698 12.00 28.03 -27.13
N ASN A 699 10.81 28.36 -26.65
CA ASN A 699 10.55 29.64 -26.01
C ASN A 699 11.14 29.66 -24.57
N PRO A 700 11.08 30.80 -23.87
CA PRO A 700 11.56 30.94 -22.48
C PRO A 700 10.86 30.05 -21.43
N LEU A 701 9.76 29.38 -21.78
CA LEU A 701 9.05 28.41 -20.92
C LEU A 701 9.32 26.96 -21.32
N SER A 702 10.30 26.71 -22.19
CA SER A 702 10.65 25.38 -22.65
C SER A 702 9.56 24.68 -23.47
N GLN A 703 8.70 25.45 -24.14
CA GLN A 703 7.78 24.91 -25.14
C GLN A 703 8.41 25.03 -26.53
N TYR A 704 8.22 24.02 -27.38
CA TYR A 704 8.76 24.01 -28.74
C TYR A 704 8.33 25.26 -29.51
N GLU A 705 9.26 25.94 -30.20
CA GLU A 705 8.93 26.97 -31.18
C GLU A 705 9.03 26.40 -32.59
N HIS A 706 10.11 25.68 -32.87
CA HIS A 706 10.32 24.99 -34.15
C HIS A 706 10.95 23.62 -33.98
N VAL A 707 10.54 22.69 -34.85
CA VAL A 707 11.23 21.43 -35.11
C VAL A 707 11.57 21.37 -36.60
N ARG A 708 12.84 21.61 -36.94
CA ARG A 708 13.34 21.69 -38.32
C ARG A 708 14.07 20.42 -38.68
N ARG A 709 13.69 19.78 -39.79
CA ARG A 709 14.28 18.50 -40.25
C ARG A 709 15.03 18.73 -41.54
N TYR A 710 16.26 18.23 -41.59
CA TYR A 710 17.19 18.39 -42.71
C TYR A 710 17.63 17.04 -43.25
N SER A 711 17.90 16.98 -44.55
CA SER A 711 18.45 15.80 -45.22
C SER A 711 19.99 15.77 -45.25
N ASP A 712 20.63 16.69 -44.52
CA ASP A 712 22.08 16.83 -44.38
C ASP A 712 22.48 17.30 -42.97
N LEU A 713 23.71 17.01 -42.54
CA LEU A 713 24.21 17.42 -41.21
C LEU A 713 24.53 18.91 -41.11
N SER A 714 24.85 19.55 -42.23
CA SER A 714 25.16 20.99 -42.28
C SER A 714 23.93 21.89 -42.12
N ALA A 715 22.73 21.31 -41.98
CA ALA A 715 21.46 22.03 -41.87
C ALA A 715 21.20 23.00 -43.05
N THR A 716 21.59 22.59 -44.27
CA THR A 716 21.45 23.43 -45.48
C THR A 716 20.24 23.05 -46.33
N ASN A 717 19.82 21.78 -46.32
CA ASN A 717 18.70 21.24 -47.07
C ASN A 717 17.51 20.98 -46.13
N LEU A 718 16.76 22.03 -45.84
CA LEU A 718 15.53 21.93 -45.05
C LEU A 718 14.49 21.08 -45.79
N VAL A 719 13.99 20.05 -45.13
CA VAL A 719 12.93 19.16 -45.63
C VAL A 719 11.57 19.64 -45.16
N ILE A 720 11.45 19.95 -43.87
CA ILE A 720 10.21 20.43 -43.24
C ILE A 720 10.55 21.24 -41.98
N ASP A 721 9.83 22.33 -41.75
CA ASP A 721 9.85 23.09 -40.50
C ASP A 721 8.48 22.95 -39.85
N THR A 722 8.42 22.50 -38.60
CA THR A 722 7.18 22.47 -37.84
C THR A 722 7.22 23.60 -36.81
N ALA A 723 6.44 24.66 -37.04
CA ALA A 723 6.32 25.80 -36.16
C ALA A 723 5.14 25.62 -35.19
N TYR A 724 5.34 26.03 -33.93
CA TYR A 724 4.35 25.91 -32.87
C TYR A 724 4.03 27.30 -32.31
N ALA A 725 2.74 27.63 -32.22
CA ALA A 725 2.28 28.89 -31.63
C ALA A 725 1.47 28.64 -30.37
N TYR A 726 1.66 29.50 -29.36
CA TYR A 726 0.95 29.43 -28.07
C TYR A 726 0.24 30.73 -27.77
N ASP A 727 -0.88 30.64 -27.07
CA ASP A 727 -1.56 31.80 -26.52
C ASP A 727 -0.86 32.35 -25.25
N THR A 728 -1.40 33.42 -24.68
CA THR A 728 -0.84 34.04 -23.47
C THR A 728 -1.10 33.24 -22.18
N VAL A 729 -1.79 32.09 -22.25
CA VAL A 729 -1.89 31.10 -21.15
C VAL A 729 -1.09 29.85 -21.47
N ASN A 730 -0.17 29.95 -22.43
CA ASN A 730 0.76 28.90 -22.79
C ASN A 730 0.08 27.65 -23.36
N ARG A 731 -1.14 27.77 -23.91
CA ARG A 731 -1.83 26.69 -24.62
C ARG A 731 -1.46 26.72 -26.11
N LEU A 732 -1.22 25.55 -26.68
CA LEU A 732 -0.95 25.39 -28.10
C LEU A 732 -2.16 25.86 -28.94
N GLN A 733 -1.93 26.79 -29.87
CA GLN A 733 -2.95 27.34 -30.77
C GLN A 733 -2.87 26.77 -32.19
N SER A 734 -1.66 26.63 -32.73
CA SER A 734 -1.44 26.09 -34.07
C SER A 734 -0.15 25.29 -34.15
N ILE A 735 -0.13 24.38 -35.13
CA ILE A 735 1.05 23.69 -35.62
C ILE A 735 1.06 23.89 -37.14
N ASP A 736 2.11 24.53 -37.65
CA ASP A 736 2.26 24.85 -39.07
C ASP A 736 3.47 24.08 -39.64
N HIS A 737 3.30 23.45 -40.80
CA HIS A 737 4.28 22.54 -41.43
C HIS A 737 4.82 23.05 -42.77
#